data_AF-A0AAV6X6Y0-F1
#
_entry.id   AF-A0AAV6X6Y0-F1
#
_cell.length_a   1.000
_cell.length_b   1.000
_cell.length_c   1.000
_cell.angle_alpha   90.00
_cell.angle_beta   90.00
_cell.angle_gamma   90.00
#
_symmetry.space_group_name_H-M   'P 1'
#
loop_
_entity.id
_entity.type
_entity.pdbx_description
1 polymer ?
#
loop_
_entity_poly.entity_id
_entity_poly.type
_entity_poly.pdbx_seq_one_letter_code
_entity_poly.pdbx_strand_id
1 'polypeptide(L)'
;MQLDIDYKYLAAHSFRFLLDPVLQAQVWRLGMKNMQILPAHRQRNQLKKPTWIIIMVSLVSLFLVCAYVYPPHNSAACYVFSSHGCKALQNWLPPSPTRELSDDEIYSRVVIRDILDMPPTISVNPKIAFLFLTPGALPFEKLWDKFFQGNEGRFSVYVHASKDKPLHFSRYFINREIRSNKVDWGKISMVDAERRLLANALKDPENQQFVLLSDSCIPLRSFNYVYNYLMYTNVSFVDCFEDPGPHGSGRYSENMLPEVEKKDFRKGSQWFTMKRQHAVIIMADSLYYSKFRDYCRPGMEKNRNCYSDEHYLPTFFYMLDPSGIANWSVTHVDWSEGKWHPKSYTAQDITLQLMKNITSIIESVHVTSAEKKETQTRPCMWNGNEPSAVVKRLALYIGLNAPQDWLLFSRGRATGKESNEGEANRSKLVFRLIHRDSIPSPVYLHADDIRAPLVPRTGSLFLVNFSIGEPPLPQLLALDTGSSLIWVQSPVYKPETSSTYTKLSCDSNYRCINYYNHSSYCSQEYECTYNINYADESSNKGILALEKFTFMTSSGGIYEIPDQVFGCGLDSRGSVSRLSGVLGLQPLNQYSLVSRVGKRFSYCIGNISDPSYMYNQLILGDGAVFEGNSTPMRIRGGHYAVRLEGITMGDRQLNINQQEFDFNVLIDSGSTLTILHRSVFEQLKEEVMNLLDGVLQPVRLKSAGERPCYWGNLVRDLKGFPLVTLQLAEGTDLDLDVEGMFRRVNDNFFCMAVDVSKDDYNVIGIFVQQYYNIGFDFNAMRVSFQRTECELLED
;
A
#
# COMPACT_ATOMS: atom_id res chain seq x y z
N MET A 1 49.13 -39.78 41.97
CA MET A 1 49.67 -38.58 42.63
C MET A 1 48.80 -37.40 42.21
N GLN A 2 47.65 -37.15 42.83
CA GLN A 2 46.94 -37.75 43.98
C GLN A 2 45.55 -38.24 43.47
N LEU A 3 44.85 -39.31 43.90
CA LEU A 3 44.70 -40.03 45.18
C LEU A 3 44.17 -39.11 46.29
N ASP A 4 43.00 -39.29 46.92
CA ASP A 4 42.11 -40.46 47.05
C ASP A 4 40.64 -39.97 47.33
N ILE A 5 39.54 -40.65 46.94
CA ILE A 5 38.88 -41.85 47.54
C ILE A 5 38.26 -41.50 48.94
N ASP A 6 37.04 -41.88 49.36
CA ASP A 6 36.09 -43.01 49.11
C ASP A 6 34.60 -42.51 49.08
N TYR A 7 33.62 -43.05 48.31
CA TYR A 7 32.70 -44.20 48.53
C TYR A 7 31.64 -44.07 49.67
N LYS A 8 30.45 -44.75 49.67
CA LYS A 8 29.49 -45.23 48.62
C LYS A 8 28.30 -45.99 49.30
N TYR A 9 27.21 -46.23 48.56
CA TYR A 9 26.27 -47.40 48.70
C TYR A 9 25.42 -47.56 49.99
N LEU A 10 24.32 -48.34 50.08
CA LEU A 10 23.38 -49.08 49.16
C LEU A 10 21.94 -48.77 49.71
N ALA A 11 20.84 -48.58 48.97
CA ALA A 11 20.08 -49.39 47.98
C ALA A 11 19.13 -50.48 48.54
N ALA A 12 17.90 -50.52 47.97
CA ALA A 12 16.78 -51.49 48.16
C ALA A 12 16.11 -51.52 49.58
N HIS A 13 14.85 -51.96 49.78
CA HIS A 13 13.96 -52.77 48.93
C HIS A 13 12.45 -52.35 49.03
N SER A 14 11.49 -53.29 48.91
CA SER A 14 10.10 -53.02 48.48
C SER A 14 9.00 -53.73 49.31
N PHE A 15 7.74 -53.32 49.11
CA PHE A 15 6.46 -54.06 49.37
C PHE A 15 5.88 -54.27 50.80
N ARG A 16 4.84 -53.46 51.10
CA ARG A 16 3.47 -53.77 51.62
C ARG A 16 3.23 -54.55 52.96
N PHE A 17 1.97 -54.36 53.43
CA PHE A 17 1.22 -55.04 54.51
C PHE A 17 1.61 -54.66 55.97
N LEU A 18 0.75 -54.74 56.99
CA LEU A 18 -0.69 -54.39 57.20
C LEU A 18 -1.00 -54.63 58.72
N LEU A 19 -2.05 -54.00 59.26
CA LEU A 19 -2.70 -54.27 60.58
C LEU A 19 -2.05 -53.75 61.90
N ASP A 20 -2.78 -52.81 62.51
CA ASP A 20 -3.24 -52.66 63.92
C ASP A 20 -3.26 -53.91 64.87
N PRO A 21 -3.54 -53.82 66.21
CA PRO A 21 -3.63 -52.63 67.13
C PRO A 21 -3.12 -52.89 68.62
N VAL A 22 -3.55 -52.03 69.59
CA VAL A 22 -3.87 -52.30 71.05
C VAL A 22 -2.88 -51.91 72.21
N LEU A 23 -3.26 -50.83 72.96
CA LEU A 23 -3.18 -50.55 74.44
C LEU A 23 -1.79 -50.57 75.19
N GLN A 24 -1.51 -49.91 76.35
CA GLN A 24 -2.17 -48.97 77.32
C GLN A 24 -1.05 -48.21 78.13
N ALA A 25 -1.14 -47.44 79.26
CA ALA A 25 -2.15 -46.92 80.22
C ALA A 25 -1.56 -45.76 81.11
N GLN A 26 -2.37 -45.22 82.06
CA GLN A 26 -2.06 -44.46 83.31
C GLN A 26 -1.72 -42.94 83.26
N VAL A 27 -2.05 -42.10 84.27
CA VAL A 27 -3.36 -41.62 84.84
C VAL A 27 -3.13 -40.72 86.11
N TRP A 28 -4.14 -39.92 86.52
CA TRP A 28 -4.31 -39.09 87.77
C TRP A 28 -3.90 -37.60 87.69
N ARG A 29 -4.47 -36.61 88.45
CA ARG A 29 -5.63 -36.51 89.40
C ARG A 29 -6.33 -35.12 89.30
N LEU A 30 -7.02 -34.64 90.36
CA LEU A 30 -7.79 -33.37 90.43
C LEU A 30 -7.87 -32.82 91.88
N GLY A 31 -8.24 -31.53 92.11
CA GLY A 31 -8.43 -30.93 93.45
C GLY A 31 -9.00 -29.49 93.48
N MET A 32 -9.55 -29.02 94.61
CA MET A 32 -10.28 -27.73 94.78
C MET A 32 -10.06 -27.03 96.15
N LYS A 33 -10.17 -25.69 96.24
CA LYS A 33 -10.60 -24.89 97.44
C LYS A 33 -10.81 -23.37 97.16
N ASN A 34 -11.24 -22.59 98.16
CA ASN A 34 -11.93 -21.28 98.03
C ASN A 34 -11.16 -20.01 98.48
N MET A 35 -11.62 -18.85 97.97
CA MET A 35 -11.62 -17.46 98.53
C MET A 35 -10.30 -16.70 98.84
N GLN A 36 -10.12 -15.50 98.23
CA GLN A 36 -10.24 -14.18 98.92
C GLN A 36 -9.98 -12.95 97.99
N ILE A 37 -10.89 -11.94 98.08
CA ILE A 37 -10.67 -10.47 98.06
C ILE A 37 -10.20 -9.73 96.75
N LEU A 38 -10.61 -8.46 96.63
CA LEU A 38 -10.48 -7.45 95.54
C LEU A 38 -9.25 -6.51 95.73
N PRO A 39 -8.86 -5.56 94.83
CA PRO A 39 -9.66 -4.93 93.75
C PRO A 39 -9.00 -4.66 92.35
N ALA A 40 -9.89 -4.51 91.37
CA ALA A 40 -9.88 -3.60 90.19
C ALA A 40 -8.59 -3.25 89.41
N HIS A 41 -8.60 -3.56 88.09
CA HIS A 41 -8.58 -2.49 87.07
C HIS A 41 -9.13 -2.90 85.68
N ARG A 42 -9.81 -1.94 85.02
CA ARG A 42 -10.24 -1.90 83.58
C ARG A 42 -11.00 -3.09 82.96
N GLN A 43 -12.20 -2.81 82.45
CA GLN A 43 -12.92 -3.68 81.52
C GLN A 43 -12.12 -3.93 80.23
N ARG A 44 -12.26 -5.14 79.66
CA ARG A 44 -11.85 -5.47 78.29
C ARG A 44 -13.02 -6.22 77.63
N ASN A 45 -13.77 -5.52 76.76
CA ASN A 45 -14.94 -6.11 76.11
C ASN A 45 -14.55 -7.28 75.20
N GLN A 46 -15.40 -8.31 75.16
CA GLN A 46 -15.13 -9.56 74.44
C GLN A 46 -15.15 -9.35 72.93
N LEU A 47 -14.19 -9.98 72.23
CA LEU A 47 -14.20 -10.02 70.76
C LEU A 47 -15.38 -10.86 70.27
N LYS A 48 -16.20 -10.30 69.37
CA LYS A 48 -17.15 -11.10 68.58
C LYS A 48 -16.36 -12.07 67.69
N LYS A 49 -16.72 -13.36 67.71
CA LYS A 49 -16.05 -14.40 66.92
C LYS A 49 -16.15 -14.08 65.41
N PRO A 50 -15.11 -14.33 64.60
CA PRO A 50 -15.04 -13.87 63.21
C PRO A 50 -15.78 -14.83 62.26
N THR A 51 -17.10 -14.93 62.38
CA THR A 51 -17.94 -15.68 61.42
C THR A 51 -17.75 -15.20 59.97
N TRP A 52 -17.46 -13.91 59.77
CA TRP A 52 -17.13 -13.35 58.46
C TRP A 52 -15.86 -13.96 57.84
N ILE A 53 -14.85 -14.35 58.64
CA ILE A 53 -13.66 -15.05 58.12
C ILE A 53 -14.04 -16.46 57.65
N ILE A 54 -14.89 -17.18 58.38
CA ILE A 54 -15.37 -18.51 57.96
C ILE A 54 -16.16 -18.40 56.66
N ILE A 55 -17.04 -17.40 56.53
CA ILE A 55 -17.80 -17.12 55.31
C ILE A 55 -16.87 -16.76 54.14
N MET A 56 -15.88 -15.88 54.35
CA MET A 56 -14.91 -15.52 53.31
C MET A 56 -14.04 -16.70 52.88
N VAL A 57 -13.52 -17.51 53.80
CA VAL A 57 -12.76 -18.73 53.47
C VAL A 57 -13.64 -19.73 52.70
N SER A 58 -14.91 -19.88 53.07
CA SER A 58 -15.85 -20.75 52.36
C SER A 58 -16.14 -20.26 50.95
N LEU A 59 -16.34 -18.95 50.76
CA LEU A 59 -16.55 -18.33 49.44
C LEU A 59 -15.31 -18.41 48.56
N VAL A 60 -14.11 -18.18 49.10
CA VAL A 60 -12.84 -18.33 48.37
C VAL A 60 -12.60 -19.78 48.00
N SER A 61 -12.87 -20.73 48.89
CA SER A 61 -12.76 -22.17 48.58
C SER A 61 -13.75 -22.60 47.49
N LEU A 62 -15.00 -22.13 47.55
CA LEU A 62 -16.00 -22.39 46.52
C LEU A 62 -15.59 -21.78 45.17
N PHE A 63 -15.08 -20.54 45.16
CA PHE A 63 -14.60 -19.87 43.96
C PHE A 63 -13.42 -20.62 43.33
N LEU A 64 -12.44 -21.06 44.13
CA LEU A 64 -11.30 -21.85 43.67
C LEU A 64 -11.73 -23.22 43.11
N VAL A 65 -12.68 -23.90 43.75
CA VAL A 65 -13.24 -25.17 43.23
C VAL A 65 -14.02 -24.93 41.92
N CYS A 66 -14.83 -23.88 41.83
CA CYS A 66 -15.53 -23.53 40.59
C CYS A 66 -14.55 -23.17 39.46
N ALA A 67 -13.49 -22.41 39.74
CA ALA A 67 -12.46 -22.06 38.75
C ALA A 67 -11.62 -23.27 38.30
N TYR A 68 -11.45 -24.28 39.17
CA TYR A 68 -10.75 -25.53 38.85
C TYR A 68 -11.62 -26.52 38.04
N VAL A 69 -12.92 -26.63 38.37
CA VAL A 69 -13.87 -27.54 37.70
C VAL A 69 -14.42 -26.95 36.40
N TYR A 70 -14.55 -25.62 36.32
CA TYR A 70 -14.98 -24.89 35.13
C TYR A 70 -13.92 -23.84 34.71
N PRO A 71 -12.77 -24.27 34.18
CA PRO A 71 -11.79 -23.34 33.63
C PRO A 71 -12.42 -22.55 32.45
N PRO A 72 -12.25 -21.21 32.38
CA PRO A 72 -12.90 -20.41 31.35
C PRO A 72 -12.26 -20.64 29.98
N HIS A 73 -12.95 -21.41 29.13
CA HIS A 73 -12.50 -21.75 27.78
C HIS A 73 -12.39 -20.58 26.78
N ASN A 74 -12.72 -19.35 27.18
CA ASN A 74 -12.61 -18.14 26.35
C ASN A 74 -11.84 -17.02 27.06
N SER A 75 -10.80 -16.50 26.39
CA SER A 75 -9.87 -15.48 26.90
C SER A 75 -10.51 -14.10 27.15
N ALA A 76 -11.66 -13.81 26.54
CA ALA A 76 -12.34 -12.52 26.60
C ALA A 76 -12.64 -12.03 28.04
N ALA A 77 -12.90 -12.95 28.99
CA ALA A 77 -13.26 -12.59 30.35
C ALA A 77 -12.11 -12.01 31.20
N CYS A 78 -10.84 -12.29 30.88
CA CYS A 78 -9.70 -11.79 31.68
C CYS A 78 -9.39 -10.30 31.44
N TYR A 79 -9.84 -9.73 30.31
CA TYR A 79 -9.48 -8.38 29.88
C TYR A 79 -10.17 -7.24 30.67
N VAL A 80 -11.17 -7.54 31.50
CA VAL A 80 -11.98 -6.50 32.16
C VAL A 80 -11.31 -5.90 33.41
N PHE A 81 -10.36 -6.59 34.06
CA PHE A 81 -9.87 -6.17 35.39
C PHE A 81 -8.34 -6.11 35.61
N SER A 82 -7.49 -6.90 34.94
CA SER A 82 -6.02 -6.64 34.91
C SER A 82 -5.27 -7.53 33.91
N SER A 83 -4.52 -6.92 32.99
CA SER A 83 -3.62 -7.62 32.07
C SER A 83 -2.39 -8.24 32.76
N HIS A 84 -1.97 -7.70 33.91
CA HIS A 84 -0.79 -8.21 34.65
C HIS A 84 -1.08 -9.51 35.41
N GLY A 85 -2.32 -9.72 35.86
CA GLY A 85 -2.71 -10.94 36.60
C GLY A 85 -2.72 -12.19 35.71
N CYS A 86 -3.21 -12.09 34.48
CA CYS A 86 -3.37 -13.25 33.61
C CYS A 86 -2.02 -13.90 33.22
N LYS A 87 -0.95 -13.12 33.04
CA LYS A 87 0.41 -13.67 32.83
C LYS A 87 0.93 -14.51 34.00
N ALA A 88 0.57 -14.16 35.24
CA ALA A 88 0.96 -14.94 36.42
C ALA A 88 0.22 -16.29 36.47
N LEU A 89 -1.06 -16.33 36.10
CA LEU A 89 -1.84 -17.57 36.02
C LEU A 89 -1.40 -18.48 34.87
N GLN A 90 -1.08 -17.92 33.70
CA GLN A 90 -0.67 -18.69 32.52
C GLN A 90 0.70 -19.39 32.74
N ASN A 91 1.55 -18.83 33.60
CA ASN A 91 2.79 -19.46 34.06
C ASN A 91 2.59 -20.44 35.26
N TRP A 92 1.36 -20.62 35.75
CA TRP A 92 1.05 -21.41 36.95
C TRP A 92 0.42 -22.77 36.63
N LEU A 93 -0.13 -22.93 35.43
CA LEU A 93 -0.51 -24.23 34.90
C LEU A 93 0.75 -24.95 34.39
N PRO A 94 0.98 -26.23 34.71
CA PRO A 94 2.02 -26.99 34.03
C PRO A 94 1.68 -27.04 32.53
N PRO A 95 2.65 -26.84 31.62
CA PRO A 95 2.39 -26.96 30.20
C PRO A 95 1.89 -28.38 29.90
N SER A 96 0.88 -28.49 29.03
CA SER A 96 0.46 -29.77 28.47
C SER A 96 1.69 -30.48 27.91
N PRO A 97 1.96 -31.75 28.27
CA PRO A 97 3.23 -32.41 27.94
C PRO A 97 3.47 -32.36 26.44
N THR A 98 4.53 -31.65 26.04
CA THR A 98 4.93 -31.50 24.64
C THR A 98 5.21 -32.88 24.08
N ARG A 99 4.55 -33.23 22.97
CA ARG A 99 4.80 -34.50 22.27
C ARG A 99 6.28 -34.60 21.93
N GLU A 100 6.89 -35.72 22.29
CA GLU A 100 8.25 -36.04 21.86
C GLU A 100 8.28 -36.18 20.33
N LEU A 101 9.24 -35.51 19.71
CA LEU A 101 9.41 -35.53 18.26
C LEU A 101 10.23 -36.76 17.85
N SER A 102 9.86 -37.37 16.73
CA SER A 102 10.68 -38.43 16.12
C SER A 102 11.99 -37.88 15.55
N ASP A 103 12.99 -38.75 15.37
CA ASP A 103 14.29 -38.37 14.81
C ASP A 103 14.16 -37.66 13.45
N ASP A 104 13.29 -38.16 12.56
CA ASP A 104 13.01 -37.53 11.25
C ASP A 104 12.39 -36.13 11.39
N GLU A 105 11.49 -35.91 12.35
CA GLU A 105 10.95 -34.57 12.66
C GLU A 105 12.02 -33.63 13.21
N ILE A 106 12.95 -34.15 14.03
CA ILE A 106 14.08 -33.38 14.57
C ILE A 106 15.02 -32.99 13.43
N TYR A 107 15.41 -33.94 12.56
CA TYR A 107 16.27 -33.68 11.41
C TYR A 107 15.62 -32.68 10.44
N SER A 108 14.34 -32.85 10.14
CA SER A 108 13.58 -31.92 9.30
C SER A 108 13.54 -30.52 9.91
N ARG A 109 13.28 -30.38 11.22
CA ARG A 109 13.23 -29.07 11.89
C ARG A 109 14.59 -28.40 11.97
N VAL A 110 15.68 -29.14 12.15
CA VAL A 110 17.05 -28.59 12.12
C VAL A 110 17.36 -28.02 10.74
N VAL A 111 17.17 -28.81 9.66
CA VAL A 111 17.43 -28.34 8.29
C VAL A 111 16.59 -27.12 7.94
N ILE A 112 15.31 -27.11 8.32
CA ILE A 112 14.38 -26.02 7.97
C ILE A 112 14.68 -24.75 8.79
N ARG A 113 14.98 -24.87 10.08
CA ARG A 113 15.43 -23.73 10.90
C ARG A 113 16.72 -23.13 10.33
N ASP A 114 17.70 -23.97 10.01
CA ASP A 114 19.00 -23.49 9.51
C ASP A 114 18.85 -22.78 8.14
N ILE A 115 17.84 -23.11 7.31
CA ILE A 115 17.50 -22.35 6.08
C ILE A 115 16.77 -21.02 6.38
N LEU A 116 15.98 -20.94 7.45
CA LEU A 116 15.35 -19.69 7.90
C LEU A 116 16.39 -18.73 8.51
N ASP A 117 17.34 -19.26 9.27
CA ASP A 117 18.44 -18.51 9.90
C ASP A 117 19.56 -18.11 8.91
N MET A 118 19.60 -18.67 7.70
CA MET A 118 20.53 -18.25 6.64
C MET A 118 20.30 -16.78 6.24
N PRO A 119 21.37 -15.97 6.10
CA PRO A 119 21.24 -14.59 5.64
C PRO A 119 20.68 -14.56 4.20
N PRO A 120 19.81 -13.59 3.87
CA PRO A 120 19.19 -13.50 2.55
C PRO A 120 20.25 -13.29 1.46
N THR A 121 20.09 -13.98 0.33
CA THR A 121 20.99 -13.86 -0.82
C THR A 121 20.92 -12.45 -1.41
N ILE A 122 21.99 -11.67 -1.26
CA ILE A 122 22.13 -10.35 -1.88
C ILE A 122 22.32 -10.55 -3.38
N SER A 123 21.24 -10.37 -4.13
CA SER A 123 21.22 -10.38 -5.60
C SER A 123 21.43 -8.95 -6.13
N VAL A 124 22.07 -8.83 -7.29
CA VAL A 124 22.44 -7.54 -7.89
C VAL A 124 21.29 -6.96 -8.71
N ASN A 125 20.55 -7.81 -9.43
CA ASN A 125 19.36 -7.44 -10.19
C ASN A 125 18.23 -8.42 -9.86
N PRO A 126 17.58 -8.27 -8.69
CA PRO A 126 16.69 -9.29 -8.17
C PRO A 126 15.36 -9.37 -8.93
N LYS A 127 14.77 -10.57 -8.95
CA LYS A 127 13.71 -10.97 -9.87
C LYS A 127 12.54 -11.65 -9.18
N ILE A 128 11.38 -11.54 -9.83
CA ILE A 128 10.22 -12.40 -9.59
C ILE A 128 10.19 -13.53 -10.63
N ALA A 129 10.14 -14.77 -10.16
CA ALA A 129 9.89 -15.94 -10.98
C ALA A 129 8.39 -16.20 -11.12
N PHE A 130 7.86 -16.04 -12.33
CA PHE A 130 6.46 -16.36 -12.65
C PHE A 130 6.36 -17.80 -13.14
N LEU A 131 5.63 -18.62 -12.37
CA LEU A 131 5.56 -20.07 -12.50
C LEU A 131 4.17 -20.47 -13.04
N PHE A 132 4.06 -20.60 -14.36
CA PHE A 132 2.81 -20.94 -15.02
C PHE A 132 2.59 -22.45 -15.02
N LEU A 133 1.64 -22.93 -14.23
CA LEU A 133 1.21 -24.33 -14.18
C LEU A 133 0.06 -24.54 -15.16
N THR A 134 0.33 -25.14 -16.32
CA THR A 134 -0.63 -25.16 -17.44
C THR A 134 -0.96 -26.57 -17.95
N PRO A 135 -2.21 -26.82 -18.37
CA PRO A 135 -2.57 -28.05 -19.08
C PRO A 135 -2.13 -28.05 -20.55
N GLY A 136 -1.87 -26.87 -21.15
CA GLY A 136 -1.63 -26.69 -22.58
C GLY A 136 -1.23 -25.26 -22.95
N ALA A 137 -1.90 -24.65 -23.94
CA ALA A 137 -1.61 -23.28 -24.37
C ALA A 137 -2.20 -22.23 -23.42
N LEU A 138 -1.55 -21.07 -23.30
CA LEU A 138 -1.95 -19.96 -22.42
C LEU A 138 -2.99 -19.05 -23.10
N PRO A 139 -4.28 -19.05 -22.68
CA PRO A 139 -5.32 -18.23 -23.30
C PRO A 139 -5.06 -16.72 -23.16
N PHE A 140 -4.44 -16.33 -22.04
CA PHE A 140 -4.14 -14.94 -21.69
C PHE A 140 -2.71 -14.51 -22.00
N GLU A 141 -1.97 -15.26 -22.84
CA GLU A 141 -0.59 -14.92 -23.21
C GLU A 141 -0.46 -13.48 -23.76
N LYS A 142 -1.48 -12.94 -24.46
CA LYS A 142 -1.48 -11.55 -24.97
C LYS A 142 -1.65 -10.47 -23.89
N LEU A 143 -2.05 -10.84 -22.68
CA LEU A 143 -2.12 -9.95 -21.53
C LEU A 143 -0.83 -10.03 -20.71
N TRP A 144 -0.30 -11.24 -20.52
CA TRP A 144 1.01 -11.44 -19.90
C TRP A 144 2.17 -10.86 -20.72
N ASP A 145 2.10 -10.94 -22.05
CA ASP A 145 3.06 -10.29 -22.96
C ASP A 145 3.15 -8.78 -22.72
N LYS A 146 1.99 -8.11 -22.55
CA LYS A 146 1.92 -6.68 -22.17
C LYS A 146 2.44 -6.43 -20.76
N PHE A 147 2.06 -7.27 -19.79
CA PHE A 147 2.47 -7.12 -18.39
C PHE A 147 3.99 -7.27 -18.20
N PHE A 148 4.65 -8.09 -19.03
CA PHE A 148 6.10 -8.28 -19.02
C PHE A 148 6.89 -7.28 -19.89
N GLN A 149 6.20 -6.50 -20.74
CA GLN A 149 6.84 -5.54 -21.64
C GLN A 149 7.57 -4.43 -20.86
N GLY A 150 8.79 -4.10 -21.28
CA GLY A 150 9.63 -3.04 -20.69
C GLY A 150 10.31 -3.40 -19.37
N ASN A 151 9.98 -4.56 -18.78
CA ASN A 151 10.43 -4.97 -17.45
C ASN A 151 11.51 -6.07 -17.50
N GLU A 152 12.16 -6.25 -18.66
CA GLU A 152 13.23 -7.22 -18.86
C GLU A 152 14.32 -7.14 -17.79
N GLY A 153 14.73 -8.30 -17.27
CA GLY A 153 15.74 -8.40 -16.21
C GLY A 153 15.19 -8.34 -14.79
N ARG A 154 13.96 -7.84 -14.57
CA ARG A 154 13.26 -7.82 -13.25
C ARG A 154 12.36 -9.04 -13.01
N PHE A 155 12.24 -9.93 -14.00
CA PHE A 155 11.47 -11.17 -13.88
C PHE A 155 12.11 -12.33 -14.64
N SER A 156 11.61 -13.53 -14.38
CA SER A 156 11.83 -14.72 -15.18
C SER A 156 10.51 -15.51 -15.35
N VAL A 157 10.35 -16.20 -16.48
CA VAL A 157 9.15 -16.98 -16.83
C VAL A 157 9.52 -18.45 -16.95
N TYR A 158 8.70 -19.30 -16.32
CA TYR A 158 8.78 -20.76 -16.40
C TYR A 158 7.37 -21.31 -16.65
N VAL A 159 7.22 -22.17 -17.66
CA VAL A 159 5.93 -22.76 -18.04
C VAL A 159 6.00 -24.25 -17.81
N HIS A 160 5.08 -24.83 -17.05
CA HIS A 160 4.89 -26.27 -16.99
C HIS A 160 3.92 -26.70 -18.08
N ALA A 161 4.29 -27.75 -18.84
CA ALA A 161 3.44 -28.35 -19.86
C ALA A 161 3.42 -29.88 -19.72
N SER A 162 2.23 -30.46 -19.52
CA SER A 162 2.07 -31.88 -19.15
C SER A 162 1.87 -32.87 -20.32
N LYS A 163 1.63 -32.36 -21.55
CA LYS A 163 1.38 -33.17 -22.75
C LYS A 163 1.97 -32.56 -24.02
N ASP A 164 1.40 -31.45 -24.48
CA ASP A 164 1.68 -30.86 -25.78
C ASP A 164 2.85 -29.86 -25.73
N LYS A 165 3.39 -29.47 -26.89
CA LYS A 165 4.17 -28.23 -27.00
C LYS A 165 3.21 -27.11 -27.43
N PRO A 166 2.76 -26.21 -26.53
CA PRO A 166 1.98 -25.06 -26.94
C PRO A 166 2.79 -24.15 -27.87
N LEU A 167 2.11 -23.53 -28.84
CA LEU A 167 2.72 -22.54 -29.72
C LEU A 167 2.61 -21.16 -29.08
N HIS A 168 3.65 -20.78 -28.34
CA HIS A 168 3.83 -19.42 -27.84
C HIS A 168 4.22 -18.48 -28.99
N PHE A 169 3.63 -17.29 -28.99
CA PHE A 169 3.96 -16.18 -29.90
C PHE A 169 4.69 -15.04 -29.16
N SER A 170 4.54 -14.96 -27.84
CA SER A 170 5.22 -13.99 -26.98
C SER A 170 6.68 -14.39 -26.75
N ARG A 171 7.59 -13.42 -26.87
CA ARG A 171 9.03 -13.61 -26.65
C ARG A 171 9.39 -14.07 -25.23
N TYR A 172 8.50 -13.84 -24.26
CA TYR A 172 8.72 -14.21 -22.87
C TYR A 172 8.46 -15.69 -22.60
N PHE A 173 7.57 -16.32 -23.36
CA PHE A 173 7.12 -17.70 -23.16
C PHE A 173 7.79 -18.72 -24.10
N ILE A 174 8.30 -18.28 -25.25
CA ILE A 174 9.04 -19.14 -26.19
C ILE A 174 10.23 -19.83 -25.51
N ASN A 175 10.28 -21.17 -25.60
CA ASN A 175 11.31 -22.04 -25.04
C ASN A 175 11.46 -21.94 -23.50
N ARG A 176 10.36 -21.68 -22.78
CA ARG A 176 10.27 -21.73 -21.30
C ARG A 176 9.62 -23.01 -20.77
N GLU A 177 9.27 -23.95 -21.63
CA GLU A 177 8.48 -25.13 -21.27
C GLU A 177 9.29 -26.22 -20.55
N ILE A 178 8.94 -26.46 -19.28
CA ILE A 178 9.42 -27.53 -18.44
C ILE A 178 8.42 -28.69 -18.49
N ARG A 179 8.84 -29.83 -19.04
CA ARG A 179 7.99 -31.01 -19.17
C ARG A 179 8.02 -31.91 -17.93
N SER A 180 6.94 -32.64 -17.71
CA SER A 180 6.85 -33.77 -16.78
C SER A 180 6.01 -34.90 -17.36
N ASN A 181 5.83 -35.97 -16.58
CA ASN A 181 4.73 -36.91 -16.78
C ASN A 181 3.36 -36.20 -16.64
N LYS A 182 2.29 -36.84 -17.11
CA LYS A 182 0.92 -36.34 -16.99
C LYS A 182 0.59 -35.94 -15.54
N VAL A 183 0.09 -34.73 -15.36
CA VAL A 183 -0.46 -34.25 -14.09
C VAL A 183 -1.94 -34.65 -14.01
N ASP A 184 -2.33 -35.21 -12.87
CA ASP A 184 -3.73 -35.46 -12.50
C ASP A 184 -4.17 -34.47 -11.41
N TRP A 185 -5.38 -33.93 -11.55
CA TRP A 185 -5.96 -32.98 -10.59
C TRP A 185 -6.23 -33.62 -9.22
N GLY A 186 -6.00 -32.85 -8.15
CA GLY A 186 -6.20 -33.27 -6.76
C GLY A 186 -5.23 -34.36 -6.28
N LYS A 187 -4.24 -34.77 -7.08
CA LYS A 187 -3.19 -35.72 -6.72
C LYS A 187 -1.87 -35.00 -6.52
N ILE A 188 -0.97 -35.63 -5.77
CA ILE A 188 0.41 -35.18 -5.55
C ILE A 188 1.18 -34.82 -6.84
N SER A 189 0.82 -35.38 -7.99
CA SER A 189 1.38 -34.99 -9.30
C SER A 189 1.24 -33.50 -9.64
N MET A 190 0.30 -32.80 -8.99
CA MET A 190 0.16 -31.34 -9.06
C MET A 190 1.30 -30.65 -8.29
N VAL A 191 1.49 -31.03 -7.02
CA VAL A 191 2.61 -30.60 -6.17
C VAL A 191 3.96 -30.98 -6.79
N ASP A 192 4.06 -32.11 -7.49
CA ASP A 192 5.28 -32.51 -8.21
C ASP A 192 5.59 -31.58 -9.40
N ALA A 193 4.56 -30.98 -10.03
CA ALA A 193 4.71 -29.99 -11.08
C ALA A 193 5.11 -28.61 -10.51
N GLU A 194 4.52 -28.21 -9.38
CA GLU A 194 4.89 -27.01 -8.61
C GLU A 194 6.33 -27.07 -8.11
N ARG A 195 6.72 -28.17 -7.45
CA ARG A 195 8.11 -28.43 -7.02
C ARG A 195 9.06 -28.47 -8.22
N ARG A 196 8.63 -28.95 -9.39
CA ARG A 196 9.42 -28.92 -10.63
C ARG A 196 9.57 -27.51 -11.21
N LEU A 197 8.57 -26.64 -11.09
CA LEU A 197 8.68 -25.21 -11.44
C LEU A 197 9.67 -24.52 -10.50
N LEU A 198 9.48 -24.64 -9.18
CA LEU A 198 10.38 -24.12 -8.15
C LEU A 198 11.83 -24.58 -8.35
N ALA A 199 12.06 -25.88 -8.58
CA ALA A 199 13.40 -26.46 -8.80
C ALA A 199 14.12 -25.95 -10.05
N ASN A 200 13.40 -25.39 -11.04
CA ASN A 200 14.02 -24.75 -12.20
C ASN A 200 14.18 -23.24 -12.00
N ALA A 201 13.26 -22.59 -11.30
CA ALA A 201 13.35 -21.17 -10.96
C ALA A 201 14.46 -20.87 -9.94
N LEU A 202 14.69 -21.74 -8.96
CA LEU A 202 15.75 -21.60 -7.95
C LEU A 202 17.17 -21.66 -8.53
N LYS A 203 17.34 -22.12 -9.77
CA LYS A 203 18.65 -22.17 -10.46
C LYS A 203 19.19 -20.78 -10.82
N ASP A 204 18.31 -19.80 -11.02
CA ASP A 204 18.71 -18.39 -11.14
C ASP A 204 18.86 -17.84 -9.70
N PRO A 205 20.06 -17.38 -9.28
CA PRO A 205 20.26 -16.81 -7.96
C PRO A 205 19.51 -15.48 -7.78
N GLU A 206 19.20 -14.77 -8.88
CA GLU A 206 18.53 -13.48 -8.80
C GLU A 206 17.02 -13.62 -8.54
N ASN A 207 16.42 -14.81 -8.74
CA ASN A 207 15.02 -15.05 -8.38
C ASN A 207 14.85 -15.05 -6.85
N GLN A 208 14.26 -13.98 -6.31
CA GLN A 208 14.04 -13.79 -4.86
C GLN A 208 12.59 -14.03 -4.43
N GLN A 209 11.63 -13.81 -5.34
CA GLN A 209 10.21 -14.11 -5.14
C GLN A 209 9.69 -15.07 -6.21
N PHE A 210 8.73 -15.92 -5.85
CA PHE A 210 8.22 -17.02 -6.67
C PHE A 210 6.68 -17.02 -6.65
N VAL A 211 6.04 -16.78 -7.80
CA VAL A 211 4.58 -16.63 -7.95
C VAL A 211 4.02 -17.81 -8.74
N LEU A 212 3.13 -18.61 -8.16
CA LEU A 212 2.43 -19.70 -8.86
C LEU A 212 1.15 -19.20 -9.51
N LEU A 213 0.97 -19.51 -10.80
CA LEU A 213 -0.16 -19.07 -11.62
C LEU A 213 -0.74 -20.25 -12.43
N SER A 214 -2.03 -20.24 -12.71
CA SER A 214 -2.65 -21.12 -13.72
C SER A 214 -2.66 -20.45 -15.11
N ASP A 215 -3.09 -21.21 -16.12
CA ASP A 215 -3.40 -20.70 -17.45
C ASP A 215 -4.59 -19.73 -17.48
N SER A 216 -5.48 -19.78 -16.49
CA SER A 216 -6.61 -18.85 -16.35
C SER A 216 -6.29 -17.59 -15.53
N CYS A 217 -5.09 -17.46 -14.97
CA CYS A 217 -4.70 -16.27 -14.20
C CYS A 217 -4.45 -15.05 -15.10
N ILE A 218 -4.80 -13.88 -14.59
CA ILE A 218 -4.54 -12.57 -15.19
C ILE A 218 -3.95 -11.61 -14.14
N PRO A 219 -3.07 -10.66 -14.52
CA PRO A 219 -2.68 -9.59 -13.62
C PRO A 219 -3.84 -8.60 -13.44
N LEU A 220 -4.02 -8.10 -12.22
CA LEU A 220 -5.04 -7.11 -11.84
C LEU A 220 -4.44 -5.75 -11.43
N ARG A 221 -3.11 -5.60 -11.57
CA ARG A 221 -2.30 -4.43 -11.22
C ARG A 221 -1.09 -4.34 -12.16
N SER A 222 -0.45 -3.18 -12.24
CA SER A 222 0.77 -2.97 -13.03
C SER A 222 1.95 -3.84 -12.57
N PHE A 223 2.92 -4.11 -13.45
CA PHE A 223 4.13 -4.87 -13.08
C PHE A 223 4.90 -4.17 -11.96
N ASN A 224 4.99 -2.84 -11.98
CA ASN A 224 5.68 -2.07 -10.94
C ASN A 224 5.03 -2.25 -9.56
N TYR A 225 3.70 -2.21 -9.49
CA TYR A 225 2.96 -2.48 -8.24
C TYR A 225 3.27 -3.90 -7.73
N VAL A 226 3.08 -4.92 -8.58
CA VAL A 226 3.31 -6.33 -8.22
C VAL A 226 4.76 -6.57 -7.81
N TYR A 227 5.72 -5.98 -8.53
CA TYR A 227 7.14 -6.07 -8.20
C TYR A 227 7.42 -5.45 -6.83
N ASN A 228 7.05 -4.18 -6.61
CA ASN A 228 7.35 -3.48 -5.36
C ASN A 228 6.66 -4.15 -4.15
N TYR A 229 5.38 -4.49 -4.27
CA TYR A 229 4.60 -5.11 -3.20
C TYR A 229 5.19 -6.43 -2.71
N LEU A 230 5.71 -7.25 -3.64
CA LEU A 230 6.32 -8.54 -3.34
C LEU A 230 7.80 -8.41 -2.95
N MET A 231 8.57 -7.55 -3.60
CA MET A 231 10.01 -7.41 -3.33
C MET A 231 10.30 -6.73 -2.00
N TYR A 232 9.37 -5.90 -1.49
CA TYR A 232 9.49 -5.26 -0.17
C TYR A 232 8.70 -5.95 0.95
N THR A 233 8.14 -7.15 0.74
CA THR A 233 7.51 -7.89 1.84
C THR A 233 8.50 -8.78 2.62
N ASN A 234 8.29 -8.88 3.93
CA ASN A 234 9.06 -9.79 4.79
C ASN A 234 8.46 -11.20 4.91
N VAL A 235 7.20 -11.42 4.49
CA VAL A 235 6.47 -12.70 4.53
C VAL A 235 6.27 -13.31 3.15
N SER A 236 5.76 -14.55 3.12
CA SER A 236 5.20 -15.21 1.93
C SER A 236 3.67 -15.22 1.99
N PHE A 237 3.01 -15.05 0.86
CA PHE A 237 1.56 -15.12 0.72
C PHE A 237 1.13 -16.55 0.40
N VAL A 238 0.91 -17.31 1.48
CA VAL A 238 0.29 -18.65 1.47
C VAL A 238 -1.03 -18.54 2.20
N ASP A 239 -2.11 -18.93 1.53
CA ASP A 239 -3.46 -18.98 2.06
C ASP A 239 -3.56 -20.08 3.14
N CYS A 240 -4.04 -19.75 4.34
CA CYS A 240 -3.97 -20.69 5.47
C CYS A 240 -5.08 -20.46 6.52
N PHE A 241 -6.03 -21.38 6.57
CA PHE A 241 -7.15 -21.35 7.49
C PHE A 241 -7.55 -22.74 7.98
N GLU A 242 -8.34 -22.75 9.07
CA GLU A 242 -9.06 -23.94 9.52
C GLU A 242 -10.47 -23.91 8.93
N ASP A 243 -10.87 -25.00 8.29
CA ASP A 243 -12.22 -25.24 7.81
C ASP A 243 -12.71 -26.54 8.46
N PRO A 244 -13.74 -26.51 9.33
CA PRO A 244 -14.19 -27.70 10.06
C PRO A 244 -15.06 -28.64 9.22
N GLY A 245 -15.36 -28.30 7.97
CA GLY A 245 -16.30 -29.03 7.12
C GLY A 245 -15.70 -30.14 6.24
N PRO A 246 -16.53 -30.77 5.39
CA PRO A 246 -16.16 -31.87 4.50
C PRO A 246 -15.11 -31.52 3.42
N HIS A 247 -14.82 -30.23 3.18
CA HIS A 247 -13.75 -29.80 2.28
C HIS A 247 -12.51 -29.26 3.01
N GLY A 248 -12.51 -29.32 4.36
CA GLY A 248 -11.40 -28.94 5.24
C GLY A 248 -10.91 -30.13 6.07
N SER A 249 -10.98 -30.02 7.40
CA SER A 249 -10.56 -31.08 8.33
C SER A 249 -11.34 -32.39 8.18
N GLY A 250 -12.51 -32.37 7.53
CA GLY A 250 -13.22 -33.57 7.08
C GLY A 250 -12.41 -34.44 6.10
N ARG A 251 -11.32 -33.93 5.52
CA ARG A 251 -10.40 -34.66 4.62
C ARG A 251 -9.16 -35.25 5.33
N TYR A 252 -8.85 -34.82 6.56
CA TYR A 252 -7.67 -35.26 7.34
C TYR A 252 -7.60 -36.78 7.53
N SER A 253 -6.41 -37.38 7.48
CA SER A 253 -6.21 -38.82 7.65
C SER A 253 -5.42 -39.13 8.93
N GLU A 254 -5.92 -40.03 9.77
CA GLU A 254 -5.23 -40.44 11.00
C GLU A 254 -3.86 -41.10 10.71
N ASN A 255 -3.66 -41.65 9.49
CA ASN A 255 -2.38 -42.17 9.01
C ASN A 255 -1.29 -41.08 8.78
N MET A 256 -1.64 -39.79 8.96
CA MET A 256 -0.69 -38.68 8.98
C MET A 256 0.00 -38.48 10.34
N LEU A 257 -0.46 -39.19 11.39
CA LEU A 257 0.17 -39.19 12.71
C LEU A 257 1.51 -39.98 12.69
N PRO A 258 2.46 -39.65 13.61
CA PRO A 258 2.40 -38.56 14.58
C PRO A 258 2.76 -37.16 14.03
N GLU A 259 3.29 -37.06 12.82
CA GLU A 259 4.02 -35.88 12.33
C GLU A 259 3.11 -34.73 11.92
N VAL A 260 1.87 -35.00 11.47
CA VAL A 260 0.82 -33.99 11.27
C VAL A 260 -0.39 -34.38 12.10
N GLU A 261 -0.61 -33.67 13.21
CA GLU A 261 -1.80 -33.83 14.04
C GLU A 261 -3.01 -33.11 13.43
N LYS A 262 -4.21 -33.65 13.65
CA LYS A 262 -5.47 -33.08 13.12
C LYS A 262 -5.69 -31.61 13.45
N LYS A 263 -5.21 -31.15 14.61
CA LYS A 263 -5.28 -29.75 15.09
C LYS A 263 -4.47 -28.79 14.21
N ASP A 264 -3.42 -29.29 13.55
CA ASP A 264 -2.47 -28.51 12.75
C ASP A 264 -2.77 -28.59 11.25
N PHE A 265 -3.64 -29.50 10.82
CA PHE A 265 -4.09 -29.63 9.44
C PHE A 265 -4.83 -28.36 8.98
N ARG A 266 -4.35 -27.72 7.92
CA ARG A 266 -4.91 -26.46 7.37
C ARG A 266 -5.42 -26.66 5.96
N LYS A 267 -6.18 -25.67 5.49
CA LYS A 267 -6.57 -25.52 4.09
C LYS A 267 -6.13 -24.15 3.58
N GLY A 268 -5.86 -24.08 2.28
CA GLY A 268 -5.78 -22.86 1.51
C GLY A 268 -6.17 -23.13 0.06
N SER A 269 -6.01 -22.11 -0.77
CA SER A 269 -5.91 -22.24 -2.22
C SER A 269 -4.52 -22.76 -2.63
N GLN A 270 -4.45 -23.37 -3.82
CA GLN A 270 -3.21 -23.86 -4.44
C GLN A 270 -2.20 -22.74 -4.71
N TRP A 271 -2.68 -21.52 -4.96
CA TRP A 271 -1.90 -20.41 -5.49
C TRP A 271 -1.14 -19.66 -4.39
N PHE A 272 0.19 -19.63 -4.52
CA PHE A 272 1.09 -18.97 -3.59
C PHE A 272 1.94 -17.89 -4.25
N THR A 273 2.40 -16.95 -3.43
CA THR A 273 3.61 -16.19 -3.72
C THR A 273 4.58 -16.32 -2.53
N MET A 274 5.83 -16.71 -2.77
CA MET A 274 6.76 -17.00 -1.68
C MET A 274 8.20 -16.53 -1.91
N LYS A 275 8.86 -16.19 -0.81
CA LYS A 275 10.27 -15.82 -0.74
C LYS A 275 11.18 -17.02 -1.05
N ARG A 276 12.39 -16.75 -1.56
CA ARG A 276 13.41 -17.76 -1.89
C ARG A 276 13.67 -18.79 -0.78
N GLN A 277 13.71 -18.37 0.49
CA GLN A 277 13.91 -19.28 1.62
C GLN A 277 12.80 -20.34 1.72
N HIS A 278 11.53 -19.94 1.62
CA HIS A 278 10.38 -20.85 1.63
C HIS A 278 10.38 -21.79 0.42
N ALA A 279 10.75 -21.29 -0.76
CA ALA A 279 10.93 -22.13 -1.95
C ALA A 279 12.04 -23.19 -1.77
N VAL A 280 13.16 -22.87 -1.10
CA VAL A 280 14.21 -23.83 -0.74
C VAL A 280 13.73 -24.83 0.31
N ILE A 281 12.96 -24.39 1.31
CA ILE A 281 12.38 -25.25 2.36
C ILE A 281 11.45 -26.31 1.76
N ILE A 282 10.60 -25.95 0.78
CA ILE A 282 9.77 -26.92 0.05
C ILE A 282 10.65 -27.94 -0.70
N MET A 283 11.76 -27.50 -1.30
CA MET A 283 12.66 -28.42 -2.00
C MET A 283 13.42 -29.36 -1.06
N ALA A 284 13.71 -28.93 0.17
CA ALA A 284 14.32 -29.74 1.23
C ALA A 284 13.34 -30.73 1.89
N ASP A 285 12.05 -30.37 2.00
CA ASP A 285 11.06 -31.24 2.61
C ASP A 285 10.84 -32.55 1.83
N SER A 286 10.80 -33.63 2.59
CA SER A 286 10.54 -35.00 2.14
C SER A 286 9.62 -35.73 3.11
N LEU A 287 9.77 -35.49 4.41
CA LEU A 287 8.94 -36.04 5.49
C LEU A 287 7.47 -35.65 5.33
N TYR A 288 7.14 -34.36 5.36
CA TYR A 288 5.76 -33.89 5.33
C TYR A 288 5.14 -34.12 3.96
N TYR A 289 5.87 -33.81 2.88
CA TYR A 289 5.51 -34.17 1.50
C TYR A 289 5.13 -35.65 1.35
N SER A 290 5.86 -36.59 1.97
CA SER A 290 5.52 -38.03 1.89
C SER A 290 4.17 -38.37 2.53
N LYS A 291 3.83 -37.74 3.66
CA LYS A 291 2.53 -37.91 4.33
C LYS A 291 1.38 -37.39 3.47
N PHE A 292 1.57 -36.27 2.77
CA PHE A 292 0.58 -35.76 1.81
C PHE A 292 0.51 -36.60 0.52
N ARG A 293 1.64 -37.09 0.00
CA ARG A 293 1.71 -38.01 -1.15
C ARG A 293 0.92 -39.30 -0.93
N ASP A 294 1.10 -39.91 0.23
CA ASP A 294 0.59 -41.25 0.52
C ASP A 294 -0.82 -41.21 1.14
N TYR A 295 -1.13 -40.17 1.91
CA TYR A 295 -2.37 -40.05 2.70
C TYR A 295 -3.22 -38.79 2.42
N CYS A 296 -2.94 -38.00 1.37
CA CYS A 296 -3.87 -36.97 0.88
C CYS A 296 -4.06 -37.08 -0.64
N ARG A 297 -5.02 -37.92 -1.06
CA ARG A 297 -5.35 -38.19 -2.46
C ARG A 297 -6.87 -38.37 -2.69
N PRO A 298 -7.36 -38.35 -3.94
CA PRO A 298 -8.75 -38.69 -4.25
C PRO A 298 -9.01 -40.19 -4.02
N GLY A 299 -10.22 -40.57 -3.64
CA GLY A 299 -10.61 -41.98 -3.48
C GLY A 299 -9.91 -42.71 -2.31
N MET A 300 -9.68 -42.02 -1.19
CA MET A 300 -9.19 -42.63 0.05
C MET A 300 -10.23 -43.54 0.72
N GLU A 301 -9.87 -44.11 1.87
CA GLU A 301 -10.77 -44.85 2.77
C GLU A 301 -12.18 -44.24 2.85
N LYS A 302 -13.19 -45.09 2.68
CA LYS A 302 -14.62 -44.72 2.63
C LYS A 302 -14.98 -43.76 1.48
N ASN A 303 -14.25 -43.84 0.36
CA ASN A 303 -14.40 -43.03 -0.86
C ASN A 303 -14.27 -41.52 -0.62
N ARG A 304 -13.35 -41.14 0.27
CA ARG A 304 -13.14 -39.77 0.73
C ARG A 304 -12.03 -39.09 -0.07
N ASN A 305 -12.22 -37.83 -0.46
CA ASN A 305 -11.23 -37.10 -1.25
C ASN A 305 -10.40 -36.16 -0.38
N CYS A 306 -9.07 -36.18 -0.56
CA CYS A 306 -8.15 -35.16 -0.08
C CYS A 306 -7.30 -34.69 -1.27
N TYR A 307 -7.02 -33.40 -1.38
CA TYR A 307 -6.28 -32.81 -2.49
C TYR A 307 -4.99 -32.20 -1.96
N SER A 308 -3.84 -32.74 -2.35
CA SER A 308 -2.54 -32.40 -1.76
C SER A 308 -2.22 -30.91 -1.94
N ASP A 309 -2.60 -30.37 -3.09
CA ASP A 309 -2.52 -28.98 -3.55
C ASP A 309 -3.31 -27.97 -2.69
N GLU A 310 -4.43 -28.37 -2.06
CA GLU A 310 -5.21 -27.48 -1.16
C GLU A 310 -4.76 -27.53 0.32
N HIS A 311 -3.85 -28.47 0.69
CA HIS A 311 -3.60 -28.79 2.10
C HIS A 311 -2.12 -28.91 2.52
N TYR A 312 -1.22 -29.28 1.61
CA TYR A 312 0.20 -29.53 1.93
C TYR A 312 0.90 -28.26 2.41
N LEU A 313 1.06 -27.25 1.55
CA LEU A 313 1.79 -26.02 1.89
C LEU A 313 1.15 -25.23 3.06
N PRO A 314 -0.20 -25.06 3.14
CA PRO A 314 -0.83 -24.40 4.28
C PRO A 314 -0.53 -25.08 5.62
N THR A 315 -0.61 -26.42 5.66
CA THR A 315 -0.31 -27.20 6.88
C THR A 315 1.17 -27.13 7.22
N PHE A 316 2.04 -27.38 6.23
CA PHE A 316 3.48 -27.47 6.38
C PHE A 316 4.10 -26.15 6.89
N PHE A 317 3.72 -25.00 6.32
CA PHE A 317 4.20 -23.71 6.83
C PHE A 317 3.56 -23.33 8.17
N TYR A 318 2.27 -23.64 8.40
CA TYR A 318 1.64 -23.41 9.72
C TYR A 318 2.38 -24.14 10.87
N MET A 319 2.92 -25.34 10.61
CA MET A 319 3.63 -26.14 11.61
C MET A 319 5.09 -25.74 11.87
N LEU A 320 5.71 -24.97 10.98
CA LEU A 320 7.16 -24.74 10.96
C LEU A 320 7.57 -23.26 10.88
N ASP A 321 6.82 -22.43 10.16
CA ASP A 321 6.99 -20.97 10.10
C ASP A 321 5.64 -20.23 9.93
N PRO A 322 4.75 -20.28 10.94
CA PRO A 322 3.46 -19.59 10.90
C PRO A 322 3.57 -18.06 10.95
N SER A 323 4.77 -17.52 11.25
CA SER A 323 5.05 -16.08 11.32
C SER A 323 5.59 -15.53 9.99
N GLY A 324 6.28 -16.35 9.21
CA GLY A 324 6.77 -16.01 7.87
C GLY A 324 5.73 -16.14 6.77
N ILE A 325 4.54 -16.68 7.04
CA ILE A 325 3.40 -16.67 6.11
C ILE A 325 2.31 -15.67 6.50
N ALA A 326 1.69 -15.06 5.50
CA ALA A 326 0.64 -14.07 5.70
C ALA A 326 -0.72 -14.68 6.13
N ASN A 327 -0.92 -15.98 5.92
CA ASN A 327 -2.19 -16.71 6.09
C ASN A 327 -3.33 -16.26 5.14
N TRP A 328 -2.97 -15.59 4.04
CA TRP A 328 -3.81 -15.23 2.89
C TRP A 328 -2.94 -15.21 1.61
N SER A 329 -3.55 -15.29 0.42
CA SER A 329 -2.86 -15.24 -0.88
C SER A 329 -3.16 -13.94 -1.64
N VAL A 330 -2.15 -13.39 -2.32
CA VAL A 330 -2.30 -12.23 -3.24
C VAL A 330 -3.02 -12.57 -4.54
N THR A 331 -3.43 -13.83 -4.72
CA THR A 331 -4.27 -14.27 -5.85
C THR A 331 -5.72 -14.46 -5.39
N HIS A 332 -6.66 -13.88 -6.11
CA HIS A 332 -8.08 -13.98 -5.77
C HIS A 332 -8.72 -15.26 -6.33
N VAL A 333 -9.44 -15.99 -5.47
CA VAL A 333 -10.31 -17.11 -5.85
C VAL A 333 -11.64 -17.03 -5.12
N ASP A 334 -12.75 -17.13 -5.85
CA ASP A 334 -14.11 -17.12 -5.28
C ASP A 334 -14.61 -18.56 -5.09
N TRP A 335 -14.88 -18.94 -3.84
CA TRP A 335 -15.41 -20.26 -3.47
C TRP A 335 -16.90 -20.22 -3.05
N SER A 336 -17.59 -19.09 -3.21
CA SER A 336 -18.97 -18.86 -2.74
C SER A 336 -19.98 -19.90 -3.25
N GLU A 337 -19.77 -20.42 -4.47
CA GLU A 337 -20.61 -21.46 -5.07
C GLU A 337 -20.55 -22.81 -4.32
N GLY A 338 -19.54 -23.05 -3.48
CA GLY A 338 -19.36 -24.30 -2.72
C GLY A 338 -19.12 -25.53 -3.60
N LYS A 339 -18.52 -25.35 -4.79
CA LYS A 339 -18.20 -26.42 -5.74
C LYS A 339 -16.80 -26.99 -5.50
N TRP A 340 -16.48 -28.08 -6.21
CA TRP A 340 -15.15 -28.68 -6.26
C TRP A 340 -14.09 -27.85 -7.01
N HIS A 341 -14.47 -26.70 -7.54
CA HIS A 341 -13.62 -25.73 -8.22
C HIS A 341 -14.10 -24.30 -7.87
N PRO A 342 -13.25 -23.26 -7.98
CA PRO A 342 -13.68 -21.87 -7.83
C PRO A 342 -14.76 -21.45 -8.83
N LYS A 343 -15.45 -20.35 -8.55
CA LYS A 343 -16.43 -19.75 -9.45
C LYS A 343 -15.78 -19.44 -10.81
N SER A 344 -16.46 -19.83 -11.88
CA SER A 344 -16.12 -19.41 -13.24
C SER A 344 -16.85 -18.11 -13.58
N TYR A 345 -16.11 -17.03 -13.85
CA TYR A 345 -16.68 -15.75 -14.26
C TYR A 345 -17.05 -15.75 -15.74
N THR A 346 -18.20 -15.15 -16.07
CA THR A 346 -18.64 -14.87 -17.44
C THR A 346 -18.53 -13.37 -17.75
N ALA A 347 -18.67 -12.98 -19.02
CA ALA A 347 -18.70 -11.56 -19.40
C ALA A 347 -19.84 -10.75 -18.74
N GLN A 348 -20.87 -11.41 -18.19
CA GLN A 348 -21.97 -10.76 -17.45
C GLN A 348 -21.63 -10.53 -15.97
N ASP A 349 -20.68 -11.27 -15.40
CA ASP A 349 -20.19 -11.06 -14.03
C ASP A 349 -19.23 -9.86 -13.94
N ILE A 350 -18.53 -9.55 -15.03
CA ILE A 350 -17.51 -8.48 -15.07
C ILE A 350 -18.19 -7.12 -14.95
N THR A 351 -18.09 -6.54 -13.75
CA THR A 351 -18.66 -5.25 -13.39
C THR A 351 -17.61 -4.41 -12.66
N LEU A 352 -17.73 -3.08 -12.68
CA LEU A 352 -16.84 -2.19 -11.92
C LEU A 352 -16.82 -2.53 -10.43
N GLN A 353 -17.95 -2.98 -9.87
CA GLN A 353 -18.03 -3.43 -8.48
C GLN A 353 -17.26 -4.75 -8.24
N LEU A 354 -17.38 -5.73 -9.15
CA LEU A 354 -16.57 -6.94 -9.06
C LEU A 354 -15.07 -6.59 -9.11
N MET A 355 -14.66 -5.75 -10.06
CA MET A 355 -13.27 -5.32 -10.19
C MET A 355 -12.77 -4.67 -8.89
N LYS A 356 -13.47 -3.66 -8.36
CA LYS A 356 -13.11 -3.00 -7.09
C LYS A 356 -13.01 -3.98 -5.91
N ASN A 357 -13.90 -4.98 -5.86
CA ASN A 357 -13.87 -6.01 -4.83
C ASN A 357 -12.64 -6.92 -4.95
N ILE A 358 -12.31 -7.42 -6.15
CA ILE A 358 -11.19 -8.36 -6.36
C ILE A 358 -9.81 -7.68 -6.40
N THR A 359 -9.76 -6.35 -6.59
CA THR A 359 -8.53 -5.55 -6.41
C THR A 359 -8.33 -5.06 -4.97
N SER A 360 -9.23 -5.39 -4.04
CA SER A 360 -9.12 -5.00 -2.64
C SER A 360 -8.09 -5.86 -1.91
N ILE A 361 -7.13 -5.21 -1.26
CA ILE A 361 -6.16 -5.84 -0.35
C ILE A 361 -6.47 -5.54 1.12
N ILE A 362 -7.73 -5.26 1.46
CA ILE A 362 -8.11 -4.89 2.83
C ILE A 362 -8.45 -6.15 3.65
N GLU A 363 -9.30 -7.02 3.12
CA GLU A 363 -9.83 -8.20 3.82
C GLU A 363 -9.83 -9.43 2.90
N SER A 364 -9.44 -10.58 3.45
CA SER A 364 -9.61 -11.90 2.86
C SER A 364 -10.85 -12.56 3.46
N VAL A 365 -11.66 -13.20 2.63
CA VAL A 365 -12.95 -13.78 3.00
C VAL A 365 -13.00 -15.25 2.60
N HIS A 366 -13.03 -16.14 3.58
CA HIS A 366 -13.28 -17.57 3.39
C HIS A 366 -14.70 -17.94 3.83
N VAL A 367 -15.37 -18.83 3.09
CA VAL A 367 -16.67 -19.41 3.48
C VAL A 367 -16.46 -20.88 3.78
N THR A 368 -16.64 -21.26 5.05
CA THR A 368 -16.39 -22.63 5.51
C THR A 368 -17.29 -23.65 4.81
N SER A 369 -16.74 -24.84 4.54
CA SER A 369 -17.47 -25.93 3.88
C SER A 369 -18.51 -26.64 4.75
N ALA A 370 -18.61 -26.26 6.03
CA ALA A 370 -19.59 -26.81 6.97
C ALA A 370 -21.04 -26.47 6.58
N GLU A 371 -22.00 -27.26 7.09
CA GLU A 371 -23.44 -27.14 6.77
C GLU A 371 -24.00 -25.72 7.00
N LYS A 372 -23.49 -25.02 8.02
CA LYS A 372 -23.88 -23.64 8.35
C LYS A 372 -23.23 -22.54 7.49
N LYS A 373 -22.23 -22.87 6.66
CA LYS A 373 -21.45 -21.96 5.82
C LYS A 373 -21.01 -20.67 6.54
N GLU A 374 -20.35 -20.83 7.68
CA GLU A 374 -19.83 -19.71 8.46
C GLU A 374 -18.73 -18.98 7.67
N THR A 375 -18.81 -17.65 7.60
CA THR A 375 -17.87 -16.79 6.87
C THR A 375 -16.77 -16.30 7.81
N GLN A 376 -15.51 -16.56 7.48
CA GLN A 376 -14.33 -16.03 8.15
C GLN A 376 -13.77 -14.85 7.34
N THR A 377 -13.88 -13.64 7.88
CA THR A 377 -13.18 -12.45 7.36
C THR A 377 -11.90 -12.20 8.16
N ARG A 378 -10.80 -11.89 7.48
CA ARG A 378 -9.48 -11.62 8.09
C ARG A 378 -8.81 -10.42 7.41
N PRO A 379 -8.14 -9.50 8.12
CA PRO A 379 -7.40 -8.41 7.49
C PRO A 379 -6.19 -8.95 6.71
N CYS A 380 -5.96 -8.42 5.51
CA CYS A 380 -4.88 -8.82 4.60
C CYS A 380 -3.53 -8.20 4.99
N MET A 381 -2.92 -8.67 6.08
CA MET A 381 -1.70 -8.09 6.65
C MET A 381 -0.54 -8.00 5.63
N TRP A 382 0.11 -6.83 5.56
CA TRP A 382 1.39 -6.59 4.87
C TRP A 382 2.43 -6.12 5.89
N ASN A 383 3.57 -6.80 5.97
CA ASN A 383 4.68 -6.50 6.89
C ASN A 383 4.24 -6.28 8.36
N GLY A 384 3.26 -7.07 8.83
CA GLY A 384 2.75 -7.01 10.21
C GLY A 384 1.71 -5.91 10.50
N ASN A 385 1.27 -5.15 9.50
CA ASN A 385 0.19 -4.16 9.62
C ASN A 385 -0.97 -4.54 8.69
N GLU A 386 -2.23 -4.31 9.07
CA GLU A 386 -3.30 -4.29 8.05
C GLU A 386 -3.02 -3.10 7.12
N PRO A 387 -3.28 -3.18 5.80
CA PRO A 387 -3.31 -2.01 4.93
C PRO A 387 -4.33 -0.97 5.45
N SER A 388 -5.49 -1.44 5.92
CA SER A 388 -6.44 -0.62 6.68
C SER A 388 -5.90 -0.07 7.99
N ALA A 389 -4.85 -0.61 8.60
CA ALA A 389 -4.26 -0.14 9.86
C ALA A 389 -3.05 0.76 9.64
N VAL A 390 -2.38 0.68 8.49
CA VAL A 390 -1.51 1.76 7.99
C VAL A 390 -2.40 2.97 7.70
N VAL A 391 -3.43 2.80 6.87
CA VAL A 391 -4.40 3.84 6.53
C VAL A 391 -5.19 4.34 7.74
N LYS A 392 -5.55 3.50 8.74
CA LYS A 392 -6.20 3.93 9.99
C LYS A 392 -5.22 4.50 11.02
N ARG A 393 -3.93 4.17 11.03
CA ARG A 393 -2.94 4.88 11.88
C ARG A 393 -2.67 6.27 11.32
N LEU A 394 -2.62 6.42 10.00
CA LEU A 394 -2.76 7.71 9.31
C LEU A 394 -4.09 8.37 9.73
N ALA A 395 -5.26 7.75 9.52
CA ALA A 395 -6.55 8.34 9.90
C ALA A 395 -6.73 8.66 11.40
N LEU A 396 -6.02 8.02 12.34
CA LEU A 396 -5.95 8.45 13.74
C LEU A 396 -4.99 9.64 13.97
N TYR A 397 -3.95 9.80 13.14
CA TYR A 397 -3.06 10.96 13.13
C TYR A 397 -3.66 12.20 12.43
N ILE A 398 -4.54 12.01 11.43
CA ILE A 398 -5.27 13.09 10.73
C ILE A 398 -6.76 13.23 11.11
N GLY A 399 -7.32 12.35 11.95
CA GLY A 399 -8.59 12.58 12.67
C GLY A 399 -9.89 12.13 11.99
N LEU A 400 -9.87 11.10 11.14
CA LEU A 400 -11.05 10.63 10.39
C LEU A 400 -11.68 9.35 10.98
N ASN A 401 -13.00 9.38 11.18
CA ASN A 401 -13.84 8.25 11.59
C ASN A 401 -14.78 7.83 10.45
N ALA A 402 -15.07 6.54 10.35
CA ALA A 402 -16.01 5.95 9.38
C ALA A 402 -16.95 4.94 10.09
N PRO A 403 -18.06 4.48 9.48
CA PRO A 403 -18.63 4.86 8.18
C PRO A 403 -20.09 5.36 8.25
N GLN A 404 -20.54 6.17 7.28
CA GLN A 404 -21.99 6.36 7.07
C GLN A 404 -22.41 6.58 5.59
N ASP A 405 -21.53 7.10 4.74
CA ASP A 405 -21.89 7.66 3.42
C ASP A 405 -21.93 6.66 2.23
N TRP A 406 -22.01 5.35 2.51
CA TRP A 406 -21.88 4.28 1.51
C TRP A 406 -23.13 4.00 0.66
N LEU A 407 -24.14 4.88 0.68
CA LEU A 407 -25.45 4.65 0.04
C LEU A 407 -26.04 5.92 -0.60
N LEU A 408 -25.58 6.33 -1.80
CA LEU A 408 -26.38 7.25 -2.65
C LEU A 408 -26.15 7.24 -4.18
N PHE A 409 -25.40 6.29 -4.77
CA PHE A 409 -25.28 6.17 -6.24
C PHE A 409 -25.79 4.83 -6.80
N SER A 410 -27.12 4.69 -6.91
CA SER A 410 -27.72 3.62 -7.72
C SER A 410 -29.11 4.00 -8.28
N ARG A 411 -29.15 4.47 -9.54
CA ARG A 411 -30.33 4.43 -10.44
C ARG A 411 -29.99 4.92 -11.86
N GLY A 412 -29.61 3.99 -12.72
CA GLY A 412 -29.64 4.15 -14.18
C GLY A 412 -30.32 2.92 -14.79
N ARG A 413 -31.52 3.08 -15.37
CA ARG A 413 -32.33 1.95 -15.88
C ARG A 413 -32.47 2.06 -17.40
N ALA A 414 -31.84 1.13 -18.12
CA ALA A 414 -32.07 0.91 -19.56
C ALA A 414 -32.72 -0.46 -19.79
N THR A 415 -33.52 -0.60 -20.85
CA THR A 415 -34.28 -1.84 -21.14
C THR A 415 -34.07 -2.28 -22.59
N GLY A 416 -33.79 -3.57 -22.80
CA GLY A 416 -33.72 -4.21 -24.12
C GLY A 416 -34.16 -5.67 -24.02
N LYS A 417 -34.75 -6.21 -25.09
CA LYS A 417 -35.36 -7.55 -25.11
C LYS A 417 -34.42 -8.62 -25.71
N GLU A 418 -34.67 -9.85 -25.29
CA GLU A 418 -34.09 -11.08 -25.86
C GLU A 418 -34.67 -11.40 -27.26
N SER A 419 -33.92 -12.22 -28.00
CA SER A 419 -34.47 -13.19 -28.99
C SER A 419 -33.59 -14.45 -28.95
N ASN A 420 -34.11 -15.59 -29.44
CA ASN A 420 -33.64 -16.93 -29.07
C ASN A 420 -33.20 -17.79 -30.29
N GLU A 421 -32.79 -19.04 -30.02
CA GLU A 421 -32.31 -20.08 -30.97
C GLU A 421 -30.82 -19.94 -31.43
N GLY A 422 -30.05 -21.01 -31.66
CA GLY A 422 -30.34 -22.44 -31.44
C GLY A 422 -29.14 -23.40 -31.66
N GLU A 423 -28.54 -23.88 -30.55
CA GLU A 423 -27.68 -25.08 -30.37
C GLU A 423 -26.42 -25.41 -31.22
N ALA A 424 -25.64 -26.37 -30.68
CA ALA A 424 -24.69 -27.26 -31.36
C ALA A 424 -23.27 -26.78 -31.78
N ASN A 425 -22.52 -26.11 -30.90
CA ASN A 425 -21.11 -26.50 -30.65
C ASN A 425 -20.55 -25.92 -29.33
N ARG A 426 -20.19 -26.77 -28.35
CA ARG A 426 -19.75 -26.33 -27.00
C ARG A 426 -18.23 -26.18 -26.86
N SER A 427 -17.65 -25.30 -27.68
CA SER A 427 -16.44 -24.55 -27.32
C SER A 427 -16.90 -23.18 -26.82
N LYS A 428 -17.16 -23.02 -25.52
CA LYS A 428 -17.63 -21.72 -24.99
C LYS A 428 -16.46 -20.74 -24.88
N LEU A 429 -16.56 -19.63 -25.60
CA LEU A 429 -15.49 -18.64 -25.77
C LEU A 429 -15.23 -17.80 -24.51
N VAL A 430 -13.95 -17.51 -24.27
CA VAL A 430 -13.48 -16.30 -23.60
C VAL A 430 -13.60 -15.13 -24.60
N PHE A 431 -14.14 -13.99 -24.18
CA PHE A 431 -14.32 -12.83 -25.07
C PHE A 431 -13.65 -11.55 -24.56
N ARG A 432 -13.10 -10.80 -25.52
CA ARG A 432 -12.67 -9.41 -25.45
C ARG A 432 -13.76 -8.49 -26.00
N LEU A 433 -13.69 -7.20 -25.68
CA LEU A 433 -13.94 -5.98 -26.50
C LEU A 433 -13.39 -4.82 -25.61
N ILE A 434 -12.77 -3.72 -26.03
CA ILE A 434 -12.69 -2.98 -27.30
C ILE A 434 -14.04 -2.41 -27.74
N HIS A 435 -14.38 -1.20 -27.28
CA HIS A 435 -15.26 -0.34 -28.06
C HIS A 435 -14.51 0.16 -29.30
N ARG A 436 -15.21 0.29 -30.42
CA ARG A 436 -14.65 0.70 -31.71
C ARG A 436 -15.47 1.85 -32.27
N ASP A 437 -14.93 3.06 -32.14
CA ASP A 437 -15.07 4.22 -33.03
C ASP A 437 -14.03 5.24 -32.53
N SER A 438 -13.03 5.68 -33.30
CA SER A 438 -12.76 5.53 -34.74
C SER A 438 -11.37 4.93 -35.01
N ILE A 439 -11.05 4.63 -36.28
CA ILE A 439 -9.73 4.12 -36.71
C ILE A 439 -8.96 5.23 -37.43
N PRO A 440 -7.81 5.67 -36.88
CA PRO A 440 -6.66 6.08 -37.66
C PRO A 440 -5.86 4.87 -38.16
N SER A 441 -5.27 4.98 -39.33
CA SER A 441 -4.27 4.05 -39.90
C SER A 441 -3.07 3.85 -38.96
N PRO A 442 -2.26 2.77 -39.08
CA PRO A 442 -1.26 2.43 -38.07
C PRO A 442 -0.17 3.50 -37.92
N VAL A 443 -0.30 4.30 -36.87
CA VAL A 443 0.77 5.15 -36.34
C VAL A 443 1.74 4.25 -35.57
N TYR A 444 3.03 4.45 -35.76
CA TYR A 444 4.07 3.76 -34.99
C TYR A 444 3.95 4.18 -33.52
N LEU A 445 3.94 3.22 -32.59
CA LEU A 445 3.94 3.50 -31.15
C LEU A 445 5.30 4.04 -30.71
N HIS A 446 5.50 5.34 -30.92
CA HIS A 446 6.35 6.16 -30.07
C HIS A 446 5.61 6.38 -28.75
N ALA A 447 6.04 5.68 -27.70
CA ALA A 447 5.46 5.80 -26.37
C ALA A 447 6.20 6.91 -25.60
N ASP A 448 5.94 8.16 -25.99
CA ASP A 448 6.59 9.35 -25.44
C ASP A 448 5.91 9.76 -24.11
N ASP A 449 5.69 8.79 -23.22
CA ASP A 449 4.94 8.91 -21.96
C ASP A 449 5.84 9.14 -20.74
N ILE A 450 6.56 10.26 -20.81
CA ILE A 450 7.51 10.72 -19.81
C ILE A 450 6.82 10.89 -18.45
N ARG A 451 7.33 10.22 -17.41
CA ARG A 451 6.84 10.32 -16.02
C ARG A 451 7.97 10.69 -15.07
N ALA A 452 7.69 11.61 -14.15
CA ALA A 452 8.61 12.09 -13.14
C ALA A 452 7.93 12.12 -11.76
N PRO A 453 8.44 11.37 -10.76
CA PRO A 453 7.95 11.45 -9.39
C PRO A 453 8.12 12.84 -8.79
N LEU A 454 7.14 13.27 -8.00
CA LEU A 454 7.16 14.54 -7.27
C LEU A 454 7.41 14.30 -5.78
N VAL A 455 8.55 14.79 -5.28
CA VAL A 455 8.94 14.64 -3.87
C VAL A 455 8.48 15.88 -3.07
N PRO A 456 7.67 15.73 -2.00
CA PRO A 456 7.26 16.86 -1.18
C PRO A 456 8.44 17.46 -0.40
N ARG A 457 8.53 18.79 -0.37
CA ARG A 457 9.50 19.57 0.40
C ARG A 457 8.80 20.44 1.45
N THR A 458 9.51 20.69 2.55
CA THR A 458 9.12 21.63 3.61
C THR A 458 8.66 22.97 3.03
N GLY A 459 7.39 23.33 3.30
CA GLY A 459 6.74 24.51 2.75
C GLY A 459 5.61 24.23 1.75
N SER A 460 5.27 22.96 1.49
CA SER A 460 4.27 22.55 0.47
C SER A 460 4.74 22.80 -0.97
N LEU A 461 6.05 22.69 -1.19
CA LEU A 461 6.67 22.81 -2.51
C LEU A 461 7.02 21.40 -3.01
N PHE A 462 6.74 21.09 -4.28
CA PHE A 462 7.00 19.77 -4.85
C PHE A 462 8.24 19.79 -5.74
N LEU A 463 9.09 18.76 -5.64
CA LEU A 463 10.32 18.64 -6.41
C LEU A 463 10.22 17.54 -7.46
N VAL A 464 10.44 17.88 -8.72
CA VAL A 464 10.50 16.92 -9.83
C VAL A 464 11.83 16.16 -9.78
N ASN A 465 11.75 14.83 -9.78
CA ASN A 465 12.92 13.94 -9.88
C ASN A 465 13.21 13.53 -11.33
N PHE A 466 14.40 13.89 -11.83
CA PHE A 466 14.92 13.52 -13.15
C PHE A 466 16.46 13.57 -13.14
N SER A 467 17.14 13.20 -14.23
CA SER A 467 18.61 13.29 -14.33
C SER A 467 19.07 14.26 -15.41
N ILE A 468 20.26 14.83 -15.21
CA ILE A 468 20.91 15.81 -16.09
C ILE A 468 22.31 15.34 -16.48
N GLY A 469 22.73 15.57 -17.73
CA GLY A 469 24.08 15.32 -18.21
C GLY A 469 24.39 13.90 -18.70
N GLU A 470 25.64 13.73 -19.12
CA GLU A 470 26.22 12.44 -19.50
C GLU A 470 27.63 12.30 -18.87
N PRO A 471 27.81 11.45 -17.84
CA PRO A 471 26.85 10.48 -17.31
C PRO A 471 25.67 11.12 -16.55
N PRO A 472 24.45 10.53 -16.59
CA PRO A 472 23.26 11.11 -15.96
C PRO A 472 23.38 11.26 -14.44
N LEU A 473 23.23 12.50 -13.96
CA LEU A 473 23.25 12.86 -12.54
C LEU A 473 21.82 13.22 -12.05
N PRO A 474 21.24 12.52 -11.06
CA PRO A 474 19.93 12.87 -10.50
C PRO A 474 19.84 14.29 -9.92
N GLN A 475 18.69 14.94 -10.12
CA GLN A 475 18.36 16.28 -9.64
C GLN A 475 16.95 16.33 -9.06
N LEU A 476 16.73 17.28 -8.16
CA LEU A 476 15.44 17.59 -7.55
C LEU A 476 15.16 19.09 -7.67
N LEU A 477 14.37 19.50 -8.66
CA LEU A 477 14.04 20.90 -8.94
C LEU A 477 12.57 21.19 -8.63
N ALA A 478 12.24 22.38 -8.15
CA ALA A 478 10.86 22.72 -7.80
C ALA A 478 9.93 22.76 -9.03
N LEU A 479 8.76 22.13 -8.94
CA LEU A 479 7.72 22.11 -9.96
C LEU A 479 7.02 23.48 -10.04
N ASP A 480 7.12 24.16 -11.17
CA ASP A 480 6.69 25.55 -11.28
C ASP A 480 5.99 25.86 -12.61
N THR A 481 4.66 25.83 -12.63
CA THR A 481 3.85 26.30 -13.78
C THR A 481 3.80 27.84 -13.90
N GLY A 482 4.30 28.57 -12.90
CA GLY A 482 4.54 30.01 -12.91
C GLY A 482 5.91 30.44 -13.49
N SER A 483 6.81 29.51 -13.81
CA SER A 483 8.15 29.79 -14.38
C SER A 483 8.38 29.17 -15.75
N SER A 484 9.21 29.83 -16.56
CA SER A 484 9.46 29.54 -17.98
C SER A 484 10.86 29.02 -18.30
N LEU A 485 11.78 29.12 -17.35
CA LEU A 485 13.14 28.64 -17.49
C LEU A 485 13.39 27.54 -16.47
N ILE A 486 13.85 26.38 -16.95
CA ILE A 486 14.44 25.38 -16.07
C ILE A 486 15.86 25.85 -15.74
N TRP A 487 16.21 25.90 -14.47
CA TRP A 487 17.56 26.26 -14.03
C TRP A 487 18.00 25.45 -12.82
N VAL A 488 19.32 25.29 -12.69
CA VAL A 488 19.98 24.52 -11.62
C VAL A 488 21.12 25.35 -11.04
N GLN A 489 21.31 25.33 -9.72
CA GLN A 489 22.43 26.00 -9.05
C GLN A 489 23.77 25.33 -9.42
N SER A 490 24.73 26.11 -9.92
CA SER A 490 26.07 25.63 -10.31
C SER A 490 26.89 24.99 -9.16
N PRO A 491 26.69 25.34 -7.87
CA PRO A 491 27.24 24.58 -6.75
C PRO A 491 26.70 23.15 -6.61
N VAL A 492 25.51 22.86 -7.15
CA VAL A 492 24.84 21.54 -7.11
C VAL A 492 25.10 20.76 -8.40
N TYR A 493 25.03 21.42 -9.56
CA TYR A 493 25.38 20.84 -10.86
C TYR A 493 26.69 21.42 -11.38
N LYS A 494 27.71 20.56 -11.55
CA LYS A 494 29.02 20.93 -12.09
C LYS A 494 29.05 20.67 -13.61
N PRO A 495 29.00 21.69 -14.47
CA PRO A 495 28.88 21.45 -15.92
C PRO A 495 30.13 20.81 -16.53
N GLU A 496 31.30 21.14 -15.98
CA GLU A 496 32.63 20.58 -16.32
C GLU A 496 32.69 19.04 -16.26
N THR A 497 31.74 18.38 -15.59
CA THR A 497 31.71 16.91 -15.45
C THR A 497 30.77 16.19 -16.42
N SER A 498 30.05 16.93 -17.28
CA SER A 498 29.13 16.36 -18.28
C SER A 498 29.71 16.49 -19.70
N SER A 499 29.65 15.41 -20.45
CA SER A 499 30.07 15.36 -21.86
C SER A 499 29.03 15.93 -22.84
N THR A 500 27.80 16.19 -22.38
CA THR A 500 26.71 16.80 -23.17
C THR A 500 26.44 18.27 -22.85
N TYR A 501 27.20 18.87 -21.91
CA TYR A 501 27.08 20.29 -21.59
C TYR A 501 27.58 21.18 -22.73
N THR A 502 26.85 22.25 -23.07
CA THR A 502 27.34 23.28 -24.00
C THR A 502 26.79 24.66 -23.64
N LYS A 503 27.65 25.62 -23.32
CA LYS A 503 27.25 27.04 -23.11
C LYS A 503 26.60 27.61 -24.39
N LEU A 504 25.52 28.38 -24.24
CA LEU A 504 24.89 29.05 -25.38
C LEU A 504 25.60 30.38 -25.70
N SER A 505 26.21 30.42 -26.89
CA SER A 505 26.71 31.66 -27.49
C SER A 505 25.54 32.54 -27.98
N CYS A 506 25.76 33.86 -27.97
CA CYS A 506 24.79 34.85 -28.44
C CYS A 506 24.38 34.69 -29.91
N ASP A 507 25.28 34.21 -30.77
CA ASP A 507 25.06 34.02 -32.21
C ASP A 507 24.29 32.73 -32.56
N SER A 508 23.88 31.96 -31.55
CA SER A 508 23.22 30.67 -31.75
C SER A 508 21.76 30.79 -32.24
N ASN A 509 21.30 29.75 -32.94
CA ASN A 509 19.93 29.62 -33.47
C ASN A 509 18.82 29.74 -32.38
N TYR A 510 19.19 29.61 -31.11
CA TYR A 510 18.29 29.76 -29.96
C TYR A 510 17.88 31.21 -29.69
N ARG A 511 18.60 32.20 -30.25
CA ARG A 511 18.41 33.66 -30.07
C ARG A 511 18.24 34.06 -28.61
N CYS A 512 19.34 34.37 -27.94
CA CYS A 512 19.39 34.76 -26.52
C CYS A 512 18.29 35.77 -26.08
N ILE A 513 17.94 36.72 -26.96
CA ILE A 513 16.96 37.79 -26.73
C ILE A 513 15.49 37.29 -26.72
N ASN A 514 15.19 36.11 -27.29
CA ASN A 514 13.83 35.58 -27.41
C ASN A 514 13.26 34.99 -26.10
N TYR A 515 13.98 35.06 -24.99
CA TYR A 515 13.52 34.57 -23.68
C TYR A 515 12.68 35.65 -22.95
N TYR A 516 11.56 36.01 -23.56
CA TYR A 516 10.80 37.27 -23.40
C TYR A 516 10.34 37.69 -21.99
N ASN A 517 10.34 36.82 -20.98
CA ASN A 517 10.01 37.17 -19.59
C ASN A 517 11.24 37.47 -18.71
N HIS A 518 12.45 37.16 -19.18
CA HIS A 518 13.69 37.26 -18.41
C HIS A 518 14.60 38.31 -19.04
N SER A 519 15.38 39.03 -18.22
CA SER A 519 16.35 40.02 -18.72
C SER A 519 17.57 39.31 -19.28
N SER A 520 17.38 38.66 -20.43
CA SER A 520 18.37 37.83 -21.11
C SER A 520 19.22 38.68 -22.05
N TYR A 521 20.54 38.67 -21.87
CA TYR A 521 21.46 39.56 -22.56
C TYR A 521 22.77 38.87 -22.91
N CYS A 522 23.44 39.36 -23.94
CA CYS A 522 24.76 38.88 -24.33
C CYS A 522 25.83 39.48 -23.40
N SER A 523 26.66 38.64 -22.77
CA SER A 523 27.79 39.11 -21.98
C SER A 523 28.88 39.72 -22.87
N GLN A 524 29.84 40.43 -22.28
CA GLN A 524 31.02 40.92 -23.02
C GLN A 524 31.93 39.78 -23.51
N GLU A 525 31.70 38.55 -23.02
CA GLU A 525 32.41 37.32 -23.39
C GLU A 525 31.60 36.48 -24.40
N TYR A 526 30.55 37.06 -25.01
CA TYR A 526 29.64 36.43 -25.98
C TYR A 526 28.84 35.22 -25.43
N GLU A 527 28.67 35.16 -24.10
CA GLU A 527 27.84 34.16 -23.42
C GLU A 527 26.40 34.68 -23.23
N CYS A 528 25.40 33.85 -23.51
CA CYS A 528 24.01 34.19 -23.23
C CYS A 528 23.73 34.13 -21.72
N THR A 529 23.51 35.28 -21.10
CA THR A 529 23.19 35.43 -19.68
C THR A 529 21.68 35.61 -19.50
N TYR A 530 21.08 35.02 -18.47
CA TYR A 530 19.67 35.24 -18.08
C TYR A 530 19.56 35.81 -16.67
N ASN A 531 18.42 36.43 -16.37
CA ASN A 531 18.06 36.94 -15.05
C ASN A 531 16.53 36.85 -14.86
N ILE A 532 16.10 35.98 -13.93
CA ILE A 532 14.70 35.73 -13.55
C ILE A 532 14.43 36.33 -12.16
N ASN A 533 13.28 37.00 -12.03
CA ASN A 533 12.74 37.47 -10.75
C ASN A 533 11.37 36.82 -10.53
N TYR A 534 11.05 36.52 -9.28
CA TYR A 534 9.79 35.88 -8.86
C TYR A 534 8.90 36.86 -8.09
N ALA A 535 7.61 36.53 -7.96
CA ALA A 535 6.62 37.35 -7.26
C ALA A 535 6.87 37.49 -5.74
N ASP A 536 7.73 36.65 -5.15
CA ASP A 536 8.16 36.73 -3.74
C ASP A 536 9.46 37.54 -3.55
N GLU A 537 9.80 38.39 -4.53
CA GLU A 537 11.04 39.20 -4.59
C GLU A 537 12.34 38.37 -4.66
N SER A 538 12.25 37.03 -4.77
CA SER A 538 13.42 36.18 -5.00
C SER A 538 13.87 36.24 -6.47
N SER A 539 15.14 35.88 -6.72
CA SER A 539 15.72 36.03 -8.06
C SER A 539 16.87 35.05 -8.29
N ASN A 540 17.09 34.68 -9.54
CA ASN A 540 18.22 33.86 -9.98
C ASN A 540 18.83 34.41 -11.28
N LYS A 541 20.15 34.46 -11.34
CA LYS A 541 20.93 34.94 -12.49
C LYS A 541 21.99 33.91 -12.86
N GLY A 542 22.19 33.67 -14.15
CA GLY A 542 23.12 32.65 -14.62
C GLY A 542 23.39 32.70 -16.13
N ILE A 543 24.06 31.67 -16.63
CA ILE A 543 24.36 31.47 -18.06
C ILE A 543 23.35 30.47 -18.62
N LEU A 544 22.79 30.73 -19.81
CA LEU A 544 22.00 29.73 -20.53
C LEU A 544 22.92 28.73 -21.24
N ALA A 545 22.55 27.47 -21.19
CA ALA A 545 23.29 26.36 -21.78
C ALA A 545 22.34 25.29 -22.33
N LEU A 546 22.90 24.40 -23.14
CA LEU A 546 22.31 23.15 -23.59
C LEU A 546 22.81 22.01 -22.72
N GLU A 547 21.95 21.02 -22.48
CA GLU A 547 22.30 19.80 -21.76
C GLU A 547 21.37 18.65 -22.13
N LYS A 548 21.81 17.40 -21.93
CA LYS A 548 20.91 16.24 -22.00
C LYS A 548 20.10 16.11 -20.71
N PHE A 549 18.78 16.14 -20.81
CA PHE A 549 17.88 15.78 -19.70
C PHE A 549 17.36 14.36 -19.90
N THR A 550 17.17 13.64 -18.80
CA THR A 550 16.91 12.20 -18.79
C THR A 550 15.80 11.89 -17.80
N PHE A 551 14.69 11.36 -18.30
CA PHE A 551 13.47 11.05 -17.53
C PHE A 551 13.13 9.55 -17.63
N MET A 552 12.23 9.09 -16.77
CA MET A 552 11.60 7.76 -16.89
C MET A 552 10.38 7.82 -17.81
N THR A 553 10.00 6.67 -18.37
CA THR A 553 8.73 6.42 -19.08
C THR A 553 7.83 5.50 -18.23
N SER A 554 6.53 5.38 -18.55
CA SER A 554 5.68 4.44 -17.81
C SER A 554 6.15 2.99 -17.97
N SER A 555 6.76 2.67 -19.12
CA SER A 555 7.28 1.33 -19.43
C SER A 555 8.54 0.95 -18.66
N GLY A 556 9.06 1.81 -17.78
CA GLY A 556 10.33 1.62 -17.07
C GLY A 556 11.57 1.90 -17.92
N GLY A 557 11.41 2.28 -19.20
CA GLY A 557 12.49 2.76 -20.05
C GLY A 557 12.85 4.23 -19.75
N ILE A 558 13.91 4.71 -20.41
CA ILE A 558 14.41 6.08 -20.29
C ILE A 558 13.96 6.89 -21.51
N TYR A 559 13.55 8.15 -21.29
CA TYR A 559 13.36 9.15 -22.33
C TYR A 559 14.43 10.24 -22.22
N GLU A 560 15.16 10.47 -23.31
CA GLU A 560 16.24 11.47 -23.37
C GLU A 560 15.81 12.71 -24.17
N ILE A 561 16.07 13.87 -23.60
CA ILE A 561 15.88 15.18 -24.22
C ILE A 561 17.27 15.80 -24.41
N PRO A 562 17.98 15.52 -25.53
CA PRO A 562 19.23 16.20 -25.85
C PRO A 562 18.99 17.70 -26.09
N ASP A 563 20.03 18.51 -25.99
CA ASP A 563 19.99 19.95 -26.28
C ASP A 563 18.88 20.72 -25.55
N GLN A 564 18.55 20.33 -24.31
CA GLN A 564 17.59 21.08 -23.51
C GLN A 564 18.20 22.39 -23.03
N VAL A 565 17.58 23.51 -23.42
CA VAL A 565 17.98 24.82 -22.90
C VAL A 565 17.63 24.91 -21.42
N PHE A 566 18.63 25.21 -20.60
CA PHE A 566 18.48 25.41 -19.16
C PHE A 566 19.41 26.53 -18.66
N GLY A 567 19.15 27.04 -17.45
CA GLY A 567 19.98 28.01 -16.76
C GLY A 567 20.98 27.37 -15.80
N CYS A 568 22.26 27.67 -15.98
CA CYS A 568 23.32 27.39 -15.02
C CYS A 568 23.40 28.58 -14.04
N GLY A 569 22.73 28.46 -12.89
CA GLY A 569 22.54 29.54 -11.92
C GLY A 569 23.79 29.87 -11.12
N LEU A 570 24.18 31.15 -11.10
CA LEU A 570 25.43 31.66 -10.50
C LEU A 570 25.17 32.54 -9.27
N ASP A 571 24.12 33.36 -9.31
CA ASP A 571 23.69 34.24 -8.21
C ASP A 571 22.21 33.94 -7.92
N SER A 572 21.90 33.52 -6.69
CA SER A 572 20.55 33.14 -6.26
C SER A 572 20.20 33.85 -4.95
N ARG A 573 19.08 34.56 -4.92
CA ARG A 573 18.68 35.46 -3.83
C ARG A 573 17.26 35.17 -3.37
N GLY A 574 16.89 35.64 -2.18
CA GLY A 574 15.59 35.35 -1.58
C GLY A 574 15.37 33.86 -1.30
N SER A 575 14.13 33.38 -1.47
CA SER A 575 13.72 32.00 -1.19
C SER A 575 14.46 30.96 -2.05
N VAL A 576 14.56 31.20 -3.37
CA VAL A 576 15.09 30.22 -4.35
C VAL A 576 16.56 29.89 -4.15
N SER A 577 17.32 30.72 -3.42
CA SER A 577 18.69 30.42 -2.95
C SER A 577 18.81 29.09 -2.17
N ARG A 578 17.70 28.58 -1.62
CA ARG A 578 17.62 27.33 -0.86
C ARG A 578 17.24 26.11 -1.70
N LEU A 579 16.88 26.28 -2.97
CA LEU A 579 16.47 25.22 -3.89
C LEU A 579 17.65 24.78 -4.75
N SER A 580 17.74 23.51 -5.11
CA SER A 580 18.71 23.05 -6.13
C SER A 580 18.45 23.70 -7.49
N GLY A 581 17.19 24.07 -7.73
CA GLY A 581 16.75 24.90 -8.85
C GLY A 581 15.23 24.76 -9.05
N VAL A 582 14.76 25.17 -10.22
CA VAL A 582 13.33 25.20 -10.59
C VAL A 582 13.15 24.54 -11.95
N LEU A 583 12.15 23.67 -12.09
CA LEU A 583 11.66 23.12 -13.34
C LEU A 583 10.44 23.93 -13.77
N GLY A 584 10.69 24.99 -14.54
CA GLY A 584 9.66 25.83 -15.13
C GLY A 584 8.89 25.10 -16.25
N LEU A 585 7.56 25.09 -16.15
CA LEU A 585 6.65 24.49 -17.12
C LEU A 585 5.94 25.50 -18.03
N GLN A 586 6.21 26.80 -17.96
CA GLN A 586 5.58 27.78 -18.87
C GLN A 586 6.03 27.63 -20.35
N PRO A 587 5.17 28.04 -21.29
CA PRO A 587 5.41 27.98 -22.73
C PRO A 587 6.15 29.21 -23.27
N LEU A 588 7.44 29.35 -22.97
CA LEU A 588 8.18 30.55 -23.38
C LEU A 588 8.45 30.63 -24.89
N ASN A 589 8.89 29.53 -25.49
CA ASN A 589 9.20 29.39 -26.91
C ASN A 589 9.35 27.90 -27.27
N GLN A 590 9.74 27.59 -28.52
CA GLN A 590 9.88 26.20 -29.01
C GLN A 590 10.94 25.35 -28.29
N TYR A 591 11.78 25.95 -27.43
CA TYR A 591 12.84 25.28 -26.68
C TYR A 591 12.52 25.07 -25.19
N SER A 592 11.40 25.60 -24.66
CA SER A 592 10.96 25.24 -23.30
C SER A 592 10.55 23.76 -23.25
N LEU A 593 10.70 23.13 -22.08
CA LEU A 593 10.50 21.67 -21.93
C LEU A 593 9.15 21.23 -22.48
N VAL A 594 8.05 21.88 -22.05
CA VAL A 594 6.68 21.58 -22.52
C VAL A 594 6.58 21.67 -24.04
N SER A 595 7.18 22.67 -24.68
CA SER A 595 7.18 22.81 -26.14
C SER A 595 7.87 21.66 -26.88
N ARG A 596 8.80 20.95 -26.23
CA ARG A 596 9.55 19.83 -26.80
C ARG A 596 8.96 18.45 -26.47
N VAL A 597 8.13 18.36 -25.43
CA VAL A 597 7.41 17.14 -25.02
C VAL A 597 5.93 17.23 -25.41
N GLY A 598 5.66 17.22 -26.72
CA GLY A 598 4.30 17.19 -27.29
C GLY A 598 3.42 18.44 -27.07
N LYS A 599 3.93 19.48 -26.39
CA LYS A 599 3.15 20.64 -25.93
C LYS A 599 2.02 20.26 -24.98
N ARG A 600 2.26 19.31 -24.08
CA ARG A 600 1.23 18.84 -23.14
C ARG A 600 1.83 18.19 -21.90
N PHE A 601 1.13 18.31 -20.79
CA PHE A 601 1.47 17.67 -19.51
C PHE A 601 0.25 17.58 -18.59
N SER A 602 0.31 16.69 -17.61
CA SER A 602 -0.57 16.73 -16.44
C SER A 602 0.25 16.48 -15.17
N TYR A 603 -0.25 16.92 -14.02
CA TYR A 603 0.29 16.52 -12.72
C TYR A 603 -0.82 16.25 -11.72
N CYS A 604 -0.52 15.39 -10.76
CA CYS A 604 -1.39 15.11 -9.63
C CYS A 604 -0.58 15.17 -8.34
N ILE A 605 -1.13 15.88 -7.35
CA ILE A 605 -0.59 16.00 -6.00
C ILE A 605 -1.70 15.58 -5.04
N GLY A 606 -1.44 14.52 -4.26
CA GLY A 606 -2.31 14.05 -3.20
C GLY A 606 -1.97 14.74 -1.88
N ASN A 607 -1.98 13.99 -0.78
CA ASN A 607 -1.94 14.56 0.56
C ASN A 607 -0.65 15.39 0.85
N ILE A 608 -0.78 16.71 0.83
CA ILE A 608 0.30 17.68 1.09
C ILE A 608 0.75 17.63 2.56
N SER A 609 -0.14 17.22 3.48
CA SER A 609 0.17 17.01 4.90
C SER A 609 0.97 15.72 5.15
N ASP A 610 1.05 14.78 4.20
CA ASP A 610 1.79 13.52 4.31
C ASP A 610 3.09 13.54 3.46
N PRO A 611 4.27 13.76 4.08
CA PRO A 611 5.54 13.73 3.36
C PRO A 611 5.95 12.33 2.87
N SER A 612 5.18 11.28 3.15
CA SER A 612 5.37 9.93 2.64
C SER A 612 4.42 9.51 1.51
N TYR A 613 3.50 10.40 1.07
CA TYR A 613 2.61 10.13 -0.07
C TYR A 613 3.42 10.01 -1.36
N MET A 614 3.62 8.77 -1.83
CA MET A 614 4.54 8.45 -2.93
C MET A 614 3.98 8.63 -4.34
N TYR A 615 2.65 8.77 -4.48
CA TYR A 615 1.96 8.78 -5.78
C TYR A 615 1.87 10.16 -6.45
N ASN A 616 2.48 11.19 -5.86
CA ASN A 616 2.57 12.52 -6.48
C ASN A 616 3.42 12.42 -7.77
N GLN A 617 2.88 12.83 -8.91
CA GLN A 617 3.56 12.64 -10.20
C GLN A 617 3.29 13.76 -11.21
N LEU A 618 4.30 14.04 -12.03
CA LEU A 618 4.25 14.84 -13.25
C LEU A 618 4.34 13.90 -14.45
N ILE A 619 3.45 14.07 -15.42
CA ILE A 619 3.41 13.33 -16.68
C ILE A 619 3.56 14.33 -17.82
N LEU A 620 4.55 14.15 -18.69
CA LEU A 620 4.86 15.01 -19.83
C LEU A 620 4.63 14.26 -21.14
N GLY A 621 4.28 14.96 -22.23
CA GLY A 621 4.08 14.33 -23.53
C GLY A 621 2.76 13.56 -23.64
N ASP A 622 2.72 12.59 -24.55
CA ASP A 622 1.46 11.94 -24.98
C ASP A 622 0.85 10.99 -23.93
N GLY A 623 1.56 10.73 -22.82
CA GLY A 623 1.00 10.04 -21.65
C GLY A 623 0.15 10.91 -20.71
N ALA A 624 0.14 12.24 -20.90
CA ALA A 624 -0.56 13.16 -20.01
C ALA A 624 -2.08 12.93 -20.01
N VAL A 625 -2.71 13.03 -18.84
CA VAL A 625 -4.11 12.63 -18.61
C VAL A 625 -5.02 13.86 -18.60
N PHE A 626 -6.02 13.88 -19.49
CA PHE A 626 -6.96 14.99 -19.70
C PHE A 626 -8.42 14.64 -19.37
N GLU A 627 -8.63 13.73 -18.42
CA GLU A 627 -9.96 13.37 -17.93
C GLU A 627 -10.56 14.48 -17.04
N GLY A 628 -11.84 14.33 -16.68
CA GLY A 628 -12.58 15.31 -15.86
C GLY A 628 -13.22 16.44 -16.68
N ASN A 629 -13.64 17.50 -16.00
CA ASN A 629 -14.18 18.70 -16.65
C ASN A 629 -13.01 19.55 -17.17
N SER A 630 -13.23 20.32 -18.24
CA SER A 630 -12.18 21.17 -18.80
C SER A 630 -12.70 22.55 -19.17
N THR A 631 -11.83 23.55 -19.06
CA THR A 631 -12.12 24.96 -19.36
C THR A 631 -11.09 25.52 -20.35
N PRO A 632 -11.42 26.54 -21.17
CA PRO A 632 -10.45 27.21 -22.02
C PRO A 632 -9.34 27.90 -21.20
N MET A 633 -8.10 27.82 -21.68
CA MET A 633 -6.98 28.58 -21.12
C MET A 633 -6.39 29.56 -22.15
N ARG A 634 -5.70 30.58 -21.65
CA ARG A 634 -4.87 31.50 -22.46
C ARG A 634 -3.51 31.67 -21.79
N ILE A 635 -2.50 32.02 -22.59
CA ILE A 635 -1.20 32.43 -22.06
C ILE A 635 -1.22 33.95 -21.88
N ARG A 636 -1.18 34.44 -20.63
CA ARG A 636 -1.14 35.88 -20.30
C ARG A 636 0.13 36.16 -19.51
N GLY A 637 1.00 37.03 -20.06
CA GLY A 637 2.32 37.31 -19.49
C GLY A 637 3.23 36.07 -19.38
N GLY A 638 2.98 35.02 -20.17
CA GLY A 638 3.67 33.72 -20.05
C GLY A 638 2.99 32.70 -19.13
N HIS A 639 2.05 33.12 -18.27
CA HIS A 639 1.36 32.26 -17.31
C HIS A 639 0.11 31.60 -17.88
N TYR A 640 -0.23 30.43 -17.36
CA TYR A 640 -1.48 29.71 -17.62
C TYR A 640 -2.65 30.43 -16.96
N ALA A 641 -3.48 31.12 -17.74
CA ALA A 641 -4.64 31.84 -17.25
C ALA A 641 -5.97 31.19 -17.68
N VAL A 642 -6.92 31.08 -16.75
CA VAL A 642 -8.31 30.65 -16.98
C VAL A 642 -9.28 31.75 -16.59
N ARG A 643 -10.55 31.61 -17.02
CA ARG A 643 -11.66 32.44 -16.53
C ARG A 643 -12.35 31.76 -15.34
N LEU A 644 -12.57 32.54 -14.29
CA LEU A 644 -13.49 32.24 -13.20
C LEU A 644 -14.79 33.03 -13.43
N GLU A 645 -15.93 32.33 -13.43
CA GLU A 645 -17.27 32.89 -13.67
C GLU A 645 -18.08 33.07 -12.38
N GLY A 646 -17.68 32.42 -11.28
CA GLY A 646 -18.25 32.62 -9.94
C GLY A 646 -17.44 31.96 -8.81
N ILE A 647 -17.78 32.28 -7.56
CA ILE A 647 -17.36 31.56 -6.36
C ILE A 647 -18.58 31.34 -5.48
N THR A 648 -18.76 30.13 -4.94
CA THR A 648 -19.75 29.82 -3.91
C THR A 648 -19.10 29.42 -2.60
N MET A 649 -19.83 29.58 -1.51
CA MET A 649 -19.54 29.02 -0.19
C MET A 649 -20.82 28.40 0.37
N GLY A 650 -20.93 27.06 0.31
CA GLY A 650 -22.22 26.38 0.41
C GLY A 650 -23.23 26.95 -0.60
N ASP A 651 -24.44 27.22 -0.16
CA ASP A 651 -25.51 27.81 -1.00
C ASP A 651 -25.31 29.30 -1.34
N ARG A 652 -24.27 29.97 -0.80
CA ARG A 652 -24.05 31.41 -0.98
C ARG A 652 -23.10 31.70 -2.13
N GLN A 653 -23.60 32.35 -3.19
CA GLN A 653 -22.78 32.97 -4.22
C GLN A 653 -22.07 34.23 -3.67
N LEU A 654 -20.79 34.41 -3.97
CA LEU A 654 -20.05 35.65 -3.75
C LEU A 654 -20.17 36.58 -4.96
N ASN A 655 -20.15 37.90 -4.72
CA ASN A 655 -20.25 38.89 -5.80
C ASN A 655 -18.87 39.13 -6.43
N ILE A 656 -18.66 38.69 -7.68
CA ILE A 656 -17.40 38.91 -8.41
C ILE A 656 -17.61 39.88 -9.59
N ASN A 657 -16.66 40.77 -9.81
CA ASN A 657 -16.60 41.55 -11.04
C ASN A 657 -15.97 40.71 -12.15
N GLN A 658 -16.75 40.21 -13.11
CA GLN A 658 -16.27 39.30 -14.16
C GLN A 658 -15.07 39.85 -14.96
N GLN A 659 -14.87 41.17 -15.02
CA GLN A 659 -13.70 41.77 -15.69
C GLN A 659 -12.39 41.56 -14.91
N GLU A 660 -12.45 41.43 -13.58
CA GLU A 660 -11.30 41.11 -12.73
C GLU A 660 -10.87 39.63 -12.87
N PHE A 661 -11.65 38.80 -13.58
CA PHE A 661 -11.48 37.34 -13.63
C PHE A 661 -11.48 36.72 -15.05
N ASP A 662 -11.80 37.45 -16.12
CA ASP A 662 -11.67 36.96 -17.51
C ASP A 662 -10.19 36.75 -17.90
N PHE A 663 -9.75 35.49 -17.88
CA PHE A 663 -8.35 35.11 -18.11
C PHE A 663 -7.35 35.86 -17.21
N ASN A 664 -7.77 36.14 -15.96
CA ASN A 664 -6.95 36.75 -14.91
C ASN A 664 -6.79 35.86 -13.66
N VAL A 665 -7.05 34.55 -13.80
CA VAL A 665 -6.79 33.55 -12.76
C VAL A 665 -5.70 32.60 -13.23
N LEU A 666 -4.54 32.66 -12.57
CA LEU A 666 -3.36 31.87 -12.93
C LEU A 666 -3.38 30.51 -12.23
N ILE A 667 -2.96 29.44 -12.90
CA ILE A 667 -2.78 28.12 -12.26
C ILE A 667 -1.28 27.93 -12.00
N ASP A 668 -0.89 27.99 -10.73
CA ASP A 668 0.51 28.07 -10.32
C ASP A 668 0.87 27.00 -9.27
N SER A 669 1.73 26.06 -9.63
CA SER A 669 2.29 25.06 -8.70
C SER A 669 3.42 25.61 -7.82
N GLY A 670 4.03 26.74 -8.21
CA GLY A 670 5.02 27.47 -7.42
C GLY A 670 4.39 28.26 -6.27
N SER A 671 3.15 28.73 -6.43
CA SER A 671 2.40 29.39 -5.35
C SER A 671 1.80 28.38 -4.37
N THR A 672 2.24 28.45 -3.11
CA THR A 672 1.65 27.66 -2.02
C THR A 672 0.19 28.04 -1.75
N LEU A 673 -0.15 29.33 -1.85
CA LEU A 673 -1.46 29.87 -1.47
C LEU A 673 -2.28 30.24 -2.71
N THR A 674 -3.60 30.12 -2.60
CA THR A 674 -4.50 30.78 -3.55
C THR A 674 -4.53 32.26 -3.24
N ILE A 675 -4.51 33.12 -4.26
CA ILE A 675 -4.45 34.58 -4.12
C ILE A 675 -5.62 35.15 -4.90
N LEU A 676 -6.48 35.94 -4.24
CA LEU A 676 -7.65 36.55 -4.86
C LEU A 676 -7.60 38.08 -4.76
N HIS A 677 -8.12 38.76 -5.78
CA HIS A 677 -8.30 40.21 -5.78
C HIS A 677 -9.16 40.65 -4.58
N ARG A 678 -8.84 41.82 -4.02
CA ARG A 678 -9.34 42.26 -2.69
C ARG A 678 -10.86 42.29 -2.61
N SER A 679 -11.55 42.67 -3.70
CA SER A 679 -13.02 42.69 -3.78
C SER A 679 -13.66 41.35 -3.37
N VAL A 680 -13.01 40.23 -3.68
CA VAL A 680 -13.50 38.86 -3.43
C VAL A 680 -12.85 38.24 -2.19
N PHE A 681 -11.55 38.50 -1.95
CA PHE A 681 -10.87 38.06 -0.73
C PHE A 681 -11.59 38.54 0.54
N GLU A 682 -11.98 39.82 0.61
CA GLU A 682 -12.65 40.37 1.80
C GLU A 682 -14.01 39.72 2.03
N GLN A 683 -14.81 39.50 0.98
CA GLN A 683 -16.11 38.81 1.10
C GLN A 683 -15.96 37.38 1.64
N LEU A 684 -15.01 36.61 1.12
CA LEU A 684 -14.75 35.23 1.56
C LEU A 684 -14.19 35.20 2.99
N LYS A 685 -13.29 36.11 3.33
CA LYS A 685 -12.72 36.31 4.68
C LYS A 685 -13.78 36.70 5.69
N GLU A 686 -14.67 37.64 5.37
CA GLU A 686 -15.79 38.03 6.23
C GLU A 686 -16.73 36.84 6.47
N GLU A 687 -17.06 36.06 5.45
CA GLU A 687 -17.95 34.90 5.64
C GLU A 687 -17.29 33.78 6.47
N VAL A 688 -16.00 33.48 6.22
CA VAL A 688 -15.20 32.60 7.08
C VAL A 688 -15.17 33.10 8.53
N MET A 689 -15.04 34.41 8.75
CA MET A 689 -15.03 34.99 10.09
C MET A 689 -16.41 34.93 10.76
N ASN A 690 -17.49 35.21 10.04
CA ASN A 690 -18.87 35.14 10.56
C ASN A 690 -19.28 33.71 10.93
N LEU A 691 -18.90 32.71 10.12
CA LEU A 691 -19.23 31.30 10.35
C LEU A 691 -18.44 30.67 11.51
N LEU A 692 -17.29 31.24 11.87
CA LEU A 692 -16.41 30.74 12.93
C LEU A 692 -16.45 31.59 14.21
N ASP A 693 -17.14 32.74 14.22
CA ASP A 693 -17.31 33.56 15.41
C ASP A 693 -18.11 32.81 16.49
N GLY A 694 -17.69 32.96 17.76
CA GLY A 694 -18.17 32.17 18.88
C GLY A 694 -17.83 30.67 18.85
N VAL A 695 -17.51 30.09 17.68
CA VAL A 695 -17.16 28.67 17.50
C VAL A 695 -15.68 28.42 17.79
N LEU A 696 -14.79 29.21 17.19
CA LEU A 696 -13.32 29.07 17.33
C LEU A 696 -12.67 30.37 17.78
N GLN A 697 -11.62 30.28 18.59
CA GLN A 697 -10.91 31.47 19.08
C GLN A 697 -9.93 32.00 18.02
N PRO A 698 -10.09 33.24 17.52
CA PRO A 698 -9.19 33.79 16.52
C PRO A 698 -7.81 34.13 17.12
N VAL A 699 -6.76 33.93 16.34
CA VAL A 699 -5.37 34.25 16.70
C VAL A 699 -4.73 35.18 15.66
N ARG A 700 -4.05 36.24 16.12
CA ARG A 700 -3.34 37.18 15.25
C ARG A 700 -1.88 36.79 15.10
N LEU A 701 -1.49 36.34 13.91
CA LEU A 701 -0.11 35.97 13.57
C LEU A 701 0.46 36.96 12.55
N LYS A 702 1.63 37.54 12.84
CA LYS A 702 2.29 38.48 11.89
C LYS A 702 2.61 37.84 10.53
N SER A 703 2.84 36.53 10.50
CA SER A 703 3.08 35.73 9.30
C SER A 703 1.81 35.27 8.56
N ALA A 704 0.62 35.66 9.02
CA ALA A 704 -0.64 35.43 8.33
C ALA A 704 -1.08 36.61 7.44
N GLY A 705 -0.50 37.80 7.63
CA GLY A 705 -0.94 39.01 6.94
C GLY A 705 -2.38 39.35 7.33
N GLU A 706 -3.27 39.41 6.34
CA GLU A 706 -4.70 39.69 6.52
C GLU A 706 -5.58 38.43 6.67
N ARG A 707 -4.98 37.24 6.53
CA ARG A 707 -5.70 35.96 6.57
C ARG A 707 -6.13 35.60 7.99
N PRO A 708 -7.40 35.19 8.21
CA PRO A 708 -7.85 34.75 9.52
C PRO A 708 -7.17 33.44 9.93
N CYS A 709 -6.89 33.31 11.22
CA CYS A 709 -6.30 32.12 11.85
C CYS A 709 -7.02 31.83 13.17
N TYR A 710 -7.05 30.56 13.56
CA TYR A 710 -7.81 30.09 14.72
C TYR A 710 -7.01 29.10 15.55
N TRP A 711 -7.20 29.13 16.87
CA TRP A 711 -6.79 28.05 17.76
C TRP A 711 -7.67 26.82 17.51
N GLY A 712 -7.04 25.68 17.27
CA GLY A 712 -7.71 24.42 16.96
C GLY A 712 -6.86 23.47 16.13
N ASN A 713 -7.37 22.25 15.96
CA ASN A 713 -6.86 21.26 15.03
C ASN A 713 -7.70 21.30 13.74
N LEU A 714 -7.03 21.54 12.61
CA LEU A 714 -7.65 21.77 11.29
C LEU A 714 -8.79 20.78 10.95
N VAL A 715 -8.50 19.48 10.93
CA VAL A 715 -9.44 18.47 10.43
C VAL A 715 -10.55 18.18 11.45
N ARG A 716 -10.25 18.25 12.75
CA ARG A 716 -11.22 18.00 13.82
C ARG A 716 -12.22 19.14 13.98
N ASP A 717 -11.73 20.38 13.97
CA ASP A 717 -12.50 21.55 14.42
C ASP A 717 -13.23 22.28 13.27
N LEU A 718 -12.86 22.03 12.01
CA LEU A 718 -13.62 22.45 10.82
C LEU A 718 -14.47 21.32 10.22
N LYS A 719 -14.79 20.26 10.99
CA LYS A 719 -15.64 19.18 10.49
C LYS A 719 -17.06 19.70 10.17
N GLY A 720 -17.42 19.66 8.89
CA GLY A 720 -18.71 20.16 8.39
C GLY A 720 -18.69 21.65 8.00
N PHE A 721 -17.51 22.25 7.91
CA PHE A 721 -17.34 23.58 7.29
C PHE A 721 -17.86 23.58 5.84
N PRO A 722 -18.54 24.65 5.36
CA PRO A 722 -19.11 24.69 4.01
C PRO A 722 -18.05 24.55 2.91
N LEU A 723 -18.38 23.78 1.87
CA LEU A 723 -17.54 23.67 0.68
C LEU A 723 -17.45 25.03 -0.03
N VAL A 724 -16.26 25.39 -0.50
CA VAL A 724 -16.04 26.58 -1.33
C VAL A 724 -15.70 26.11 -2.74
N THR A 725 -16.44 26.58 -3.75
CA THR A 725 -16.25 26.12 -5.14
C THR A 725 -15.86 27.29 -6.02
N LEU A 726 -14.77 27.14 -6.78
CA LEU A 726 -14.37 28.04 -7.86
C LEU A 726 -15.03 27.58 -9.16
N GLN A 727 -15.98 28.36 -9.67
CA GLN A 727 -16.77 28.02 -10.86
C GLN A 727 -16.05 28.56 -12.10
N LEU A 728 -15.29 27.72 -12.80
CA LEU A 728 -14.57 28.10 -14.02
C LEU A 728 -15.47 27.97 -15.25
N ALA A 729 -15.08 28.67 -16.33
CA ALA A 729 -15.87 28.75 -17.55
C ALA A 729 -16.23 27.38 -18.16
N GLU A 730 -17.37 27.34 -18.85
CA GLU A 730 -17.95 26.13 -19.46
C GLU A 730 -18.39 25.06 -18.44
N GLY A 731 -18.66 25.45 -17.18
CA GLY A 731 -19.20 24.57 -16.14
C GLY A 731 -18.15 23.66 -15.49
N THR A 732 -16.92 24.16 -15.34
CA THR A 732 -15.81 23.42 -14.75
C THR A 732 -15.60 23.89 -13.30
N ASP A 733 -16.18 23.16 -12.36
CA ASP A 733 -16.06 23.47 -10.94
C ASP A 733 -14.77 22.91 -10.34
N LEU A 734 -14.13 23.70 -9.48
CA LEU A 734 -12.95 23.31 -8.69
C LEU A 734 -13.24 23.54 -7.20
N ASP A 735 -13.51 22.44 -6.50
CA ASP A 735 -13.87 22.44 -5.07
C ASP A 735 -12.64 22.56 -4.15
N LEU A 736 -12.75 23.47 -3.18
CA LEU A 736 -11.82 23.70 -2.08
C LEU A 736 -12.43 23.10 -0.81
N ASP A 737 -11.94 21.93 -0.44
CA ASP A 737 -12.20 21.31 0.86
C ASP A 737 -11.50 22.05 2.02
N VAL A 738 -11.58 21.52 3.23
CA VAL A 738 -10.97 22.11 4.44
C VAL A 738 -9.45 22.28 4.32
N GLU A 739 -8.74 21.37 3.65
CA GLU A 739 -7.28 21.45 3.46
C GLU A 739 -6.90 22.32 2.23
N GLY A 740 -7.83 22.54 1.29
CA GLY A 740 -7.73 23.56 0.24
C GLY A 740 -7.99 24.98 0.74
N MET A 741 -8.97 25.16 1.64
CA MET A 741 -9.35 26.46 2.22
C MET A 741 -8.45 26.91 3.37
N PHE A 742 -7.85 25.99 4.13
CA PHE A 742 -7.04 26.30 5.30
C PHE A 742 -5.82 25.40 5.39
N ARG A 743 -4.71 25.96 5.88
CA ARG A 743 -3.47 25.23 6.15
C ARG A 743 -3.15 25.18 7.63
N ARG A 744 -2.65 24.02 8.08
CA ARG A 744 -2.04 23.86 9.41
C ARG A 744 -0.82 24.80 9.53
N VAL A 745 -0.59 25.38 10.70
CA VAL A 745 0.66 26.10 11.03
C VAL A 745 1.44 25.36 12.11
N ASN A 746 0.74 24.78 13.07
CA ASN A 746 1.17 23.68 13.95
C ASN A 746 -0.09 22.96 14.46
N ASP A 747 0.06 22.01 15.37
CA ASP A 747 -1.05 21.17 15.86
C ASP A 747 -2.09 21.91 16.71
N ASN A 748 -1.80 23.15 17.14
CA ASN A 748 -2.68 23.98 17.97
C ASN A 748 -3.31 25.17 17.24
N PHE A 749 -2.85 25.52 16.03
CA PHE A 749 -3.51 26.55 15.22
C PHE A 749 -3.28 26.41 13.70
N PHE A 750 -4.31 26.82 12.96
CA PHE A 750 -4.37 26.85 11.50
C PHE A 750 -4.78 28.23 10.98
N CYS A 751 -4.57 28.48 9.69
CA CYS A 751 -4.92 29.73 9.01
C CYS A 751 -5.60 29.44 7.68
N MET A 752 -6.41 30.39 7.20
CA MET A 752 -6.89 30.40 5.82
C MET A 752 -5.70 30.31 4.84
N ALA A 753 -5.87 29.53 3.78
CA ALA A 753 -4.88 29.27 2.72
C ALA A 753 -5.12 30.11 1.44
N VAL A 754 -6.16 30.93 1.46
CA VAL A 754 -6.43 31.99 0.47
C VAL A 754 -5.91 33.32 1.03
N ASP A 755 -5.11 34.07 0.26
CA ASP A 755 -4.52 35.37 0.60
C ASP A 755 -5.00 36.49 -0.35
N VAL A 756 -4.68 37.74 -0.01
CA VAL A 756 -5.08 38.93 -0.79
C VAL A 756 -4.05 39.28 -1.86
N SER A 757 -4.51 39.58 -3.07
CA SER A 757 -3.64 40.07 -4.15
C SER A 757 -3.11 41.48 -3.87
N LYS A 758 -1.90 41.74 -4.36
CA LYS A 758 -1.23 43.05 -4.29
C LYS A 758 -1.11 43.74 -5.66
N ASP A 759 -1.17 42.97 -6.74
CA ASP A 759 -0.73 43.37 -8.08
C ASP A 759 -1.79 43.03 -9.16
N ASP A 760 -3.08 42.99 -8.78
CA ASP A 760 -4.26 42.73 -9.63
C ASP A 760 -4.33 41.36 -10.36
N TYR A 761 -3.41 40.43 -10.08
CA TYR A 761 -3.49 39.03 -10.53
C TYR A 761 -4.18 38.14 -9.49
N ASN A 762 -4.93 37.13 -9.94
CA ASN A 762 -5.43 36.04 -9.10
C ASN A 762 -4.62 34.76 -9.37
N VAL A 763 -4.48 33.88 -8.39
CA VAL A 763 -3.71 32.63 -8.48
C VAL A 763 -4.47 31.51 -7.78
N ILE A 764 -4.64 30.35 -8.42
CA ILE A 764 -5.03 29.09 -7.79
C ILE A 764 -3.74 28.39 -7.38
N GLY A 765 -3.47 28.33 -6.07
CA GLY A 765 -2.25 27.75 -5.50
C GLY A 765 -2.39 26.28 -5.13
N ILE A 766 -1.26 25.67 -4.75
CA ILE A 766 -1.11 24.20 -4.65
C ILE A 766 -2.07 23.51 -3.67
N PHE A 767 -2.49 24.18 -2.57
CA PHE A 767 -3.49 23.61 -1.64
C PHE A 767 -4.84 23.32 -2.31
N VAL A 768 -5.23 24.12 -3.32
CA VAL A 768 -6.48 23.93 -4.07
C VAL A 768 -6.34 22.90 -5.20
N GLN A 769 -5.11 22.70 -5.67
CA GLN A 769 -4.76 21.71 -6.70
C GLN A 769 -4.64 20.28 -6.12
N GLN A 770 -4.71 20.14 -4.79
CA GLN A 770 -4.64 18.88 -4.06
C GLN A 770 -5.80 17.92 -4.41
N TYR A 771 -5.48 16.64 -4.60
CA TYR A 771 -6.35 15.57 -5.12
C TYR A 771 -7.01 15.90 -6.47
N TYR A 772 -6.37 16.75 -7.29
CA TYR A 772 -6.71 16.90 -8.71
C TYR A 772 -5.55 16.42 -9.59
N ASN A 773 -5.86 15.63 -10.61
CA ASN A 773 -5.04 15.59 -11.82
C ASN A 773 -5.41 16.81 -12.66
N ILE A 774 -4.44 17.67 -12.92
CA ILE A 774 -4.60 18.90 -13.71
C ILE A 774 -3.82 18.74 -15.01
N GLY A 775 -4.54 18.64 -16.13
CA GLY A 775 -3.97 18.39 -17.46
C GLY A 775 -4.05 19.60 -18.38
N PHE A 776 -2.91 20.07 -18.87
CA PHE A 776 -2.75 21.20 -19.79
C PHE A 776 -2.45 20.72 -21.22
N ASP A 777 -3.37 20.91 -22.17
CA ASP A 777 -3.12 20.65 -23.60
C ASP A 777 -3.12 21.97 -24.39
N PHE A 778 -1.95 22.33 -24.92
CA PHE A 778 -1.76 23.51 -25.75
C PHE A 778 -2.41 23.38 -27.13
N ASN A 779 -2.54 22.15 -27.61
CA ASN A 779 -3.03 21.91 -28.97
C ASN A 779 -4.54 22.21 -29.04
N ALA A 780 -5.29 21.94 -27.96
CA ALA A 780 -6.65 22.43 -27.73
C ALA A 780 -6.75 23.82 -27.08
N MET A 781 -5.67 24.34 -26.47
CA MET A 781 -5.67 25.51 -25.56
C MET A 781 -6.68 25.36 -24.41
N ARG A 782 -6.68 24.19 -23.75
CA ARG A 782 -7.55 23.87 -22.61
C ARG A 782 -6.76 23.34 -21.42
N VAL A 783 -7.34 23.50 -20.23
CA VAL A 783 -6.92 22.81 -19.01
C VAL A 783 -8.07 21.99 -18.45
N SER A 784 -7.76 20.79 -17.99
CA SER A 784 -8.69 19.80 -17.43
C SER A 784 -8.44 19.59 -15.94
N PHE A 785 -9.49 19.30 -15.19
CA PHE A 785 -9.47 19.05 -13.76
C PHE A 785 -10.26 17.78 -13.45
N GLN A 786 -9.56 16.77 -12.94
CA GLN A 786 -10.13 15.51 -12.50
C GLN A 786 -9.85 15.33 -11.01
N ARG A 787 -10.90 15.36 -10.17
CA ARG A 787 -10.76 15.00 -8.75
C ARG A 787 -10.44 13.50 -8.65
N THR A 788 -9.26 13.15 -8.17
CA THR A 788 -8.78 11.76 -8.07
C THR A 788 -7.71 11.59 -6.99
N GLU A 789 -7.60 10.38 -6.45
CA GLU A 789 -6.36 9.94 -5.81
C GLU A 789 -5.29 9.73 -6.88
N CYS A 790 -4.06 10.16 -6.63
CA CYS A 790 -2.98 10.07 -7.62
C CYS A 790 -2.46 8.65 -7.81
N GLU A 791 -2.73 7.74 -6.88
CA GLU A 791 -2.50 6.28 -7.02
C GLU A 791 -3.25 5.70 -8.24
N LEU A 792 -4.42 6.25 -8.57
CA LEU A 792 -5.26 5.78 -9.69
C LEU A 792 -4.73 6.17 -11.08
N LEU A 793 -3.62 6.91 -11.16
CA LEU A 793 -2.98 7.31 -12.41
C LEU A 793 -1.85 6.33 -12.81
N GLU A 794 -1.58 5.29 -12.01
CA GLU A 794 -0.58 4.23 -12.30
C GLU A 794 -1.15 2.92 -12.90
N ASP A 795 -2.48 2.78 -13.01
CA ASP A 795 -3.18 1.59 -13.55
C ASP A 795 -3.39 1.62 -15.08
#